data_AF-A0A5C4MJN1-F1
#
_entry.id   AF-A0A5C4MJN1-F1
#
_cell.length_a   1.000
_cell.length_b   1.000
_cell.length_c   1.000
_cell.angle_alpha   90.00
_cell.angle_beta   90.00
_cell.angle_gamma   90.00
#
_symmetry.space_group_name_H-M   'P 1'
#
loop_
_entity.id
_entity.type
_entity.pdbx_description
1 polymer ?
#
loop_
_entity_poly.entity_id
_entity_poly.type
_entity_poly.pdbx_seq_one_letter_code
_entity_poly.pdbx_strand_id
1 'polypeptide(L)'
;MTDNTVPSAAEAVRYERGDDGIVTLVLDDPTQSANTMNAAYQASMAKAVDRLVAESADVVGVVVTSAKSTFFAGGDLKLMTQMTPADAEAVFTEVEAMKATLRTLETLGKPVVAAINGAALGGGLEIALATHHRIAVDGRYEIGLPEVTLGLLPAGGGVTRTVRMFGLQKALMEVLLQGPRMKPARAKDTGLVDEIVASQDELIPAAKAWILAHKDDAEAYTQAWDKKGYRMPGGTPSSPKLAQFLPAFPSNLRKQTKGAPYKAPRNIMSAAVEGAQVDFDTASRIESRYFVELVTGQQFKNMTQAFFFDLNAINAGGSRPAGIEKTKATKLAILGAGMMGAGIAYVSAKVGIEVVLKDISIEAAEKGKAYSANLLDKQVEKGRMTPEARDEILARITPTADYADLEGCDFVVEAVFESVDLKKQVFGDLEPVVKPDALLGSNTSTLPITILADGVKRPEDFIGIHFFSPVDKMPLVEIIVGEKTSDEAIARALDYVKQIKKTPIVVNDSRGFFTSRVFGTLTMEGAEMLAEGLDPVAIERAATTKGFPAPPLAMIDEVTLTLPQKINGEAKAAAEGEGKAFPDSPAMDVINALVAQDRKGKAAGAGFYEYPADAKKHLWEGLAQFRKEGAEIPWEDMQERYTFIMAIETVRCLEEGVLRTVADANIGSIFGIGFPPLYGGALQYINGYEAADGRIGVKAFTERAQELAEAYGERFTPPALLLEKASKDEKFV
;
A
#
# COMPACT_ATOMS: atom_id res chain seq x y z
N MET A 1 51.92 17.24 7.36
CA MET A 1 51.84 15.97 6.60
C MET A 1 51.18 14.95 7.51
N THR A 2 49.85 14.99 7.53
CA THR A 2 49.01 13.98 8.17
C THR A 2 48.45 13.14 7.04
N ASP A 3 48.70 11.85 7.14
CA ASP A 3 48.42 10.82 6.15
C ASP A 3 46.91 10.71 5.91
N ASN A 4 46.43 11.31 4.83
CA ASN A 4 45.07 11.14 4.30
C ASN A 4 45.06 9.86 3.46
N THR A 5 45.11 8.71 4.10
CA THR A 5 44.69 7.46 3.48
C THR A 5 43.17 7.41 3.52
N VAL A 6 42.55 7.74 2.38
CA VAL A 6 41.15 7.44 2.10
C VAL A 6 40.98 5.92 2.29
N PRO A 7 40.07 5.44 3.16
CA PRO A 7 39.80 4.01 3.27
C PRO A 7 39.46 3.47 1.88
N SER A 8 40.06 2.35 1.43
CA SER A 8 39.71 1.79 0.13
C SER A 8 38.20 1.53 0.11
N ALA A 9 37.48 2.22 -0.78
CA ALA A 9 36.04 2.07 -0.90
C ALA A 9 35.71 0.58 -1.07
N ALA A 10 34.76 0.09 -0.28
CA ALA A 10 34.32 -1.30 -0.38
C ALA A 10 33.84 -1.60 -1.81
N GLU A 11 34.37 -2.66 -2.42
CA GLU A 11 34.04 -3.04 -3.80
C GLU A 11 32.73 -3.83 -3.81
N ALA A 12 31.68 -3.24 -4.38
CA ALA A 12 30.32 -3.82 -4.43
C ALA A 12 30.05 -4.66 -5.69
N VAL A 13 30.97 -4.64 -6.66
CA VAL A 13 30.92 -5.44 -7.89
C VAL A 13 32.27 -6.12 -8.07
N ARG A 14 32.31 -7.45 -7.90
CA ARG A 14 33.51 -8.24 -8.15
C ARG A 14 33.62 -8.57 -9.64
N TYR A 15 34.82 -8.44 -10.19
CA TYR A 15 35.14 -8.78 -11.58
C TYR A 15 35.90 -10.10 -11.61
N GLU A 16 35.27 -11.17 -12.10
CA GLU A 16 35.84 -12.52 -12.14
C GLU A 16 35.91 -13.02 -13.58
N ARG A 17 37.12 -13.26 -14.11
CA ARG A 17 37.30 -13.77 -15.47
C ARG A 17 37.56 -15.27 -15.43
N GLY A 18 36.72 -16.04 -16.13
CA GLY A 18 36.90 -17.49 -16.28
C GLY A 18 37.92 -17.85 -17.36
N ASP A 19 38.38 -19.11 -17.33
CA ASP A 19 39.27 -19.69 -18.35
C ASP A 19 38.60 -19.75 -19.75
N ASP A 20 37.27 -19.69 -19.78
CA ASP A 20 36.42 -19.59 -20.97
C ASP A 20 36.40 -18.18 -21.60
N GLY A 21 37.10 -17.21 -21.01
CA GLY A 21 37.11 -15.81 -21.45
C GLY A 21 35.82 -15.05 -21.13
N ILE A 22 34.89 -15.66 -20.37
CA ILE A 22 33.66 -15.01 -19.91
C ILE A 22 33.95 -14.29 -18.60
N VAL A 23 33.52 -13.03 -18.52
CA VAL A 23 33.61 -12.23 -17.29
C VAL A 23 32.31 -12.36 -16.51
N THR A 24 32.40 -12.67 -15.22
CA THR A 24 31.27 -12.65 -14.29
C THR A 24 31.40 -11.41 -13.41
N LEU A 25 30.41 -10.52 -13.50
CA LEU A 25 30.24 -9.39 -12.60
C LEU A 25 29.33 -9.85 -11.45
N VAL A 26 29.90 -10.02 -10.26
CA VAL A 26 29.19 -10.48 -9.07
C VAL A 26 28.83 -9.29 -8.20
N LEU A 27 27.54 -8.99 -8.11
CA LEU A 27 26.97 -7.96 -7.24
C LEU A 27 27.02 -8.45 -5.78
N ASP A 28 27.82 -7.80 -4.96
CA ASP A 28 28.11 -8.26 -3.60
C ASP A 28 28.56 -7.11 -2.69
N ASP A 29 27.65 -6.19 -2.36
CA ASP A 29 27.94 -5.11 -1.41
C ASP A 29 28.24 -5.71 -0.02
N PRO A 30 29.45 -5.60 0.54
CA PRO A 30 29.78 -6.20 1.83
C PRO A 30 29.16 -5.44 3.01
N THR A 31 28.61 -4.24 2.78
CA THR A 31 28.05 -3.36 3.82
C THR A 31 26.55 -3.54 4.01
N GLN A 32 25.87 -4.20 3.07
CA GLN A 32 24.41 -4.37 3.08
C GLN A 32 24.02 -5.84 2.87
N SER A 33 22.89 -6.24 3.45
CA SER A 33 22.33 -7.60 3.28
C SER A 33 21.72 -7.83 1.89
N ALA A 34 21.41 -6.75 1.16
CA ALA A 34 20.95 -6.75 -0.21
C ALA A 34 21.70 -5.67 -1.01
N ASN A 35 21.94 -5.93 -2.30
CA ASN A 35 22.59 -4.95 -3.18
C ASN A 35 21.63 -3.80 -3.50
N THR A 36 22.11 -2.55 -3.43
CA THR A 36 21.34 -1.33 -3.77
C THR A 36 22.17 -0.40 -4.67
N MET A 37 21.50 0.50 -5.41
CA MET A 37 22.13 1.51 -6.27
C MET A 37 22.69 2.66 -5.42
N ASN A 38 23.61 2.34 -4.52
CA ASN A 38 24.34 3.29 -3.71
C ASN A 38 25.64 3.74 -4.41
N ALA A 39 26.38 4.67 -3.77
CA ALA A 39 27.64 5.17 -4.32
C ALA A 39 28.70 4.08 -4.54
N ALA A 40 28.76 3.06 -3.67
CA ALA A 40 29.71 1.96 -3.81
C ALA A 40 29.40 1.10 -5.04
N TYR A 41 28.13 0.79 -5.29
CA TYR A 41 27.68 0.14 -6.52
C TYR A 41 28.04 0.97 -7.75
N GLN A 42 27.70 2.26 -7.77
CA GLN A 42 27.94 3.11 -8.94
C GLN A 42 29.42 3.17 -9.31
N ALA A 43 30.29 3.42 -8.33
CA ALA A 43 31.74 3.45 -8.54
C ALA A 43 32.29 2.08 -8.97
N SER A 44 31.83 0.99 -8.35
CA SER A 44 32.30 -0.37 -8.65
C SER A 44 31.85 -0.84 -10.03
N MET A 45 30.60 -0.57 -10.41
CA MET A 45 30.06 -0.92 -11.73
C MET A 45 30.72 -0.11 -12.84
N ALA A 46 30.92 1.20 -12.66
CA ALA A 46 31.65 2.03 -13.61
C ALA A 46 33.07 1.51 -13.84
N LYS A 47 33.82 1.24 -12.76
CA LYS A 47 35.16 0.64 -12.82
C LYS A 47 35.17 -0.72 -13.54
N ALA A 48 34.18 -1.58 -13.27
CA ALA A 48 34.07 -2.89 -13.91
C ALA A 48 33.78 -2.77 -15.42
N VAL A 49 32.90 -1.84 -15.82
CA VAL A 49 32.56 -1.59 -17.22
C VAL A 49 33.72 -0.93 -17.97
N ASP A 50 34.43 0.03 -17.37
CA ASP A 50 35.64 0.63 -17.95
C ASP A 50 36.70 -0.45 -18.22
N ARG A 51 36.85 -1.39 -17.28
CA ARG A 51 37.73 -2.56 -17.44
C ARG A 51 37.27 -3.48 -18.57
N LEU A 52 35.96 -3.76 -18.68
CA LEU A 52 35.40 -4.55 -19.79
C LEU A 52 35.71 -3.92 -21.15
N VAL A 53 35.61 -2.59 -21.27
CA VAL A 53 35.93 -1.88 -22.51
C VAL A 53 37.42 -2.00 -22.83
N ALA A 54 38.29 -1.76 -21.83
CA ALA A 54 39.74 -1.84 -21.98
C ALA A 54 40.24 -3.24 -22.37
N GLU A 55 39.61 -4.29 -21.83
CA GLU A 55 39.97 -5.70 -22.06
C GLU A 55 39.09 -6.38 -23.13
N SER A 56 38.26 -5.64 -23.86
CA SER A 56 37.19 -6.19 -24.73
C SER A 56 37.66 -7.17 -25.81
N ALA A 57 38.91 -7.05 -26.27
CA ALA A 57 39.52 -7.99 -27.21
C ALA A 57 39.59 -9.42 -26.65
N ASP A 58 39.76 -9.54 -25.34
CA ASP A 58 39.99 -10.77 -24.62
C ASP A 58 38.72 -11.30 -23.91
N VAL A 59 37.62 -10.54 -23.97
CA VAL A 59 36.32 -10.89 -23.38
C VAL A 59 35.43 -11.56 -24.43
N VAL A 60 34.93 -12.75 -24.11
CA VAL A 60 33.99 -13.52 -24.95
C VAL A 60 32.55 -13.08 -24.69
N GLY A 61 32.22 -12.75 -23.44
CA GLY A 61 30.90 -12.30 -23.01
C GLY A 61 30.89 -12.01 -21.52
N VAL A 62 29.74 -11.56 -21.01
CA VAL A 62 29.58 -11.12 -19.62
C VAL A 62 28.36 -11.78 -18.97
N VAL A 63 28.52 -12.28 -17.76
CA VAL A 63 27.41 -12.68 -16.87
C VAL A 63 27.31 -11.68 -15.74
N VAL A 64 26.11 -11.15 -15.48
CA VAL A 64 25.83 -10.33 -14.29
C VAL A 64 25.02 -11.19 -13.31
N THR A 65 25.52 -11.39 -12.10
CA THR A 65 24.88 -12.22 -11.06
C THR A 65 25.03 -11.59 -9.68
N SER A 66 24.41 -12.18 -8.65
CA SER A 66 24.50 -11.71 -7.26
C SER A 66 24.98 -12.80 -6.33
N ALA A 67 25.78 -12.41 -5.33
CA ALA A 67 26.16 -13.28 -4.21
C ALA A 67 25.18 -13.20 -3.02
N LYS A 68 24.15 -12.34 -3.09
CA LYS A 68 23.13 -12.19 -2.05
C LYS A 68 21.94 -13.12 -2.31
N SER A 69 21.03 -13.22 -1.34
CA SER A 69 19.76 -13.97 -1.51
C SER A 69 18.79 -13.34 -2.52
N THR A 70 18.95 -12.04 -2.76
CA THR A 70 18.28 -11.30 -3.83
C THR A 70 19.27 -10.99 -4.95
N PHE A 71 18.76 -10.77 -6.16
CA PHE A 71 19.61 -10.30 -7.25
C PHE A 71 20.05 -8.87 -6.94
N PHE A 72 19.08 -7.96 -6.80
CA PHE A 72 19.33 -6.55 -6.52
C PHE A 72 18.02 -5.83 -6.12
N ALA A 73 18.09 -4.95 -5.11
CA ALA A 73 16.92 -4.39 -4.42
C ALA A 73 16.53 -2.95 -4.81
N GLY A 74 17.18 -2.36 -5.82
CA GLY A 74 16.83 -1.05 -6.38
C GLY A 74 17.62 0.11 -5.75
N GLY A 75 17.04 1.30 -5.73
CA GLY A 75 17.66 2.53 -5.22
C GLY A 75 17.90 2.53 -3.70
N ASP A 76 18.89 3.30 -3.23
CA ASP A 76 19.09 3.56 -1.80
C ASP A 76 18.08 4.62 -1.31
N LEU A 77 16.89 4.17 -0.92
CA LEU A 77 15.79 5.02 -0.50
C LEU A 77 16.13 5.90 0.71
N LYS A 78 17.04 5.46 1.58
CA LYS A 78 17.46 6.24 2.76
C LYS A 78 18.21 7.51 2.34
N LEU A 79 19.07 7.40 1.33
CA LEU A 79 19.77 8.55 0.77
C LEU A 79 18.83 9.40 -0.10
N MET A 80 18.04 8.76 -0.96
CA MET A 80 17.19 9.46 -1.92
C MET A 80 16.14 10.35 -1.24
N THR A 81 15.53 9.91 -0.12
CA THR A 81 14.52 10.70 0.61
C THR A 81 15.06 12.01 1.21
N GLN A 82 16.39 12.17 1.28
CA GLN A 82 17.03 13.39 1.76
C GLN A 82 17.19 14.44 0.66
N MET A 83 17.02 14.06 -0.62
CA MET A 83 17.22 14.96 -1.75
C MET A 83 16.19 16.09 -1.75
N THR A 84 16.66 17.29 -2.08
CA THR A 84 15.87 18.52 -2.12
C THR A 84 15.91 19.12 -3.53
N PRO A 85 15.06 20.12 -3.83
CA PRO A 85 15.15 20.85 -5.09
C PRO A 85 16.53 21.47 -5.37
N ALA A 86 17.32 21.75 -4.32
CA ALA A 86 18.68 22.26 -4.48
C ALA A 86 19.67 21.21 -5.03
N ASP A 87 19.38 19.92 -4.85
CA ASP A 87 20.23 18.81 -5.28
C ASP A 87 19.93 18.35 -6.72
N ALA A 88 18.96 18.98 -7.40
CA ALA A 88 18.41 18.52 -8.68
C ALA A 88 19.48 18.31 -9.77
N GLU A 89 20.47 19.18 -9.87
CA GLU A 89 21.55 19.07 -10.86
C GLU A 89 22.50 17.91 -10.54
N ALA A 90 22.85 17.72 -9.26
CA ALA A 90 23.70 16.63 -8.82
C ALA A 90 23.02 15.28 -9.08
N VAL A 91 21.74 15.17 -8.70
CA VAL A 91 20.93 13.96 -8.92
C VAL A 91 20.79 13.66 -10.41
N PHE A 92 20.56 14.67 -11.25
CA PHE A 92 20.51 14.50 -12.71
C PHE A 92 21.82 13.95 -13.26
N THR A 93 22.95 14.50 -12.81
CA THR A 93 24.28 14.07 -13.24
C THR A 93 24.57 12.62 -12.84
N GLU A 94 24.22 12.26 -11.61
CA GLU A 94 24.42 10.91 -11.06
C GLU A 94 23.60 9.85 -11.82
N VAL A 95 22.30 10.10 -12.05
CA VAL A 95 21.44 9.15 -12.77
C VAL A 95 21.85 9.01 -14.25
N GLU A 96 22.30 10.08 -14.90
CA GLU A 96 22.82 10.02 -16.27
C GLU A 96 24.14 9.21 -16.33
N ALA A 97 25.05 9.39 -15.37
CA ALA A 97 26.31 8.64 -15.30
C ALA A 97 26.06 7.13 -15.08
N MET A 98 25.13 6.80 -14.17
CA MET A 98 24.70 5.42 -13.96
C MET A 98 24.12 4.82 -15.24
N LYS A 99 23.24 5.54 -15.95
CA LYS A 99 22.66 5.05 -17.21
C LYS A 99 23.68 4.96 -18.34
N ALA A 100 24.64 5.88 -18.41
CA ALA A 100 25.75 5.79 -19.35
C ALA A 100 26.55 4.50 -19.13
N THR A 101 26.80 4.12 -17.88
CA THR A 101 27.48 2.86 -17.53
C THR A 101 26.69 1.64 -18.02
N LEU A 102 25.38 1.60 -17.77
CA LEU A 102 24.50 0.53 -18.26
C LEU A 102 24.40 0.53 -19.79
N ARG A 103 24.41 1.71 -20.44
CA ARG A 103 24.38 1.84 -21.89
C ARG A 103 25.66 1.31 -22.52
N THR A 104 26.82 1.59 -21.92
CA THR A 104 28.10 1.01 -22.35
C THR A 104 28.10 -0.51 -22.26
N LEU A 105 27.55 -1.08 -21.17
CA LEU A 105 27.41 -2.53 -21.02
C LEU A 105 26.49 -3.13 -22.11
N GLU A 106 25.38 -2.45 -22.39
CA GLU A 106 24.38 -2.84 -23.41
C GLU A 106 24.93 -2.75 -24.85
N THR A 107 25.86 -1.82 -25.12
CA THR A 107 26.46 -1.64 -26.45
C THR A 107 27.91 -2.11 -26.52
N LEU A 108 28.32 -3.02 -25.62
CA LEU A 108 29.71 -3.50 -25.50
C LEU A 108 30.19 -4.26 -26.76
N GLY A 109 29.27 -4.69 -27.63
CA GLY A 109 29.59 -5.53 -28.79
C GLY A 109 29.92 -6.98 -28.41
N LYS A 110 29.45 -7.43 -27.25
CA LYS A 110 29.60 -8.78 -26.70
C LYS A 110 28.28 -9.23 -26.06
N PRO A 111 27.97 -10.54 -26.03
CA PRO A 111 26.81 -11.06 -25.30
C PRO A 111 26.95 -10.79 -23.79
N VAL A 112 25.83 -10.35 -23.20
CA VAL A 112 25.72 -10.02 -21.77
C VAL A 112 24.44 -10.67 -21.25
N VAL A 113 24.53 -11.47 -20.19
CA VAL A 113 23.41 -12.21 -19.62
C VAL A 113 23.21 -11.86 -18.15
N ALA A 114 21.99 -11.51 -17.75
CA ALA A 114 21.62 -11.41 -16.35
C ALA A 114 21.19 -12.79 -15.81
N ALA A 115 21.92 -13.28 -14.81
CA ALA A 115 21.64 -14.47 -14.04
C ALA A 115 20.90 -14.08 -12.75
N ILE A 116 19.57 -14.12 -12.79
CA ILE A 116 18.67 -13.63 -11.73
C ILE A 116 18.40 -14.74 -10.71
N ASN A 117 19.18 -14.77 -9.64
CA ASN A 117 19.12 -15.77 -8.57
C ASN A 117 18.00 -15.50 -7.54
N GLY A 118 17.40 -14.31 -7.53
CA GLY A 118 16.41 -13.91 -6.53
C GLY A 118 15.70 -12.62 -6.91
N ALA A 119 15.13 -11.92 -5.93
CA ALA A 119 14.35 -10.70 -6.19
C ALA A 119 15.14 -9.66 -7.00
N ALA A 120 14.52 -9.16 -8.08
CA ALA A 120 15.07 -8.14 -8.97
C ALA A 120 14.03 -7.02 -9.10
N LEU A 121 14.11 -6.03 -8.20
CA LEU A 121 13.10 -4.98 -8.07
C LEU A 121 13.70 -3.62 -8.41
N GLY A 122 12.93 -2.85 -9.18
CA GLY A 122 13.28 -1.51 -9.62
C GLY A 122 14.62 -1.49 -10.35
N GLY A 123 15.56 -0.69 -9.86
CA GLY A 123 16.94 -0.66 -10.35
C GLY A 123 17.59 -2.03 -10.58
N GLY A 124 17.25 -3.05 -9.79
CA GLY A 124 17.73 -4.41 -10.03
C GLY A 124 17.27 -5.01 -11.35
N LEU A 125 15.99 -4.82 -11.70
CA LEU A 125 15.49 -5.20 -13.01
C LEU A 125 16.03 -4.27 -14.10
N GLU A 126 16.28 -2.99 -13.83
CA GLU A 126 16.88 -2.07 -14.80
C GLU A 126 18.30 -2.49 -15.23
N ILE A 127 19.10 -3.01 -14.29
CA ILE A 127 20.39 -3.66 -14.59
C ILE A 127 20.18 -4.86 -15.51
N ALA A 128 19.22 -5.73 -15.18
CA ALA A 128 18.93 -6.92 -15.98
C ALA A 128 18.38 -6.56 -17.38
N LEU A 129 17.59 -5.49 -17.51
CA LEU A 129 17.06 -4.99 -18.77
C LEU A 129 18.16 -4.41 -19.68
N ALA A 130 19.27 -3.93 -19.11
CA ALA A 130 20.44 -3.50 -19.88
C ALA A 130 21.27 -4.66 -20.45
N THR A 131 20.92 -5.91 -20.13
CA THR A 131 21.54 -7.11 -20.70
C THR A 131 20.77 -7.63 -21.92
N HIS A 132 21.42 -8.47 -22.73
CA HIS A 132 20.84 -9.03 -23.95
C HIS A 132 19.90 -10.20 -23.67
N HIS A 133 20.16 -10.94 -22.58
CA HIS A 133 19.38 -12.11 -22.19
C HIS A 133 19.26 -12.20 -20.67
N ARG A 134 18.11 -12.67 -20.18
CA ARG A 134 17.78 -12.75 -18.75
C ARG A 134 17.29 -14.15 -18.43
N ILE A 135 18.04 -14.83 -17.58
CA ILE A 135 17.72 -16.16 -17.06
C ILE A 135 17.40 -16.01 -15.58
N ALA A 136 16.26 -16.52 -15.13
CA ALA A 136 15.89 -16.52 -13.73
C ALA A 136 15.81 -17.94 -13.18
N VAL A 137 16.07 -18.13 -11.89
CA VAL A 137 15.74 -19.39 -11.22
C VAL A 137 14.25 -19.42 -10.88
N ASP A 138 13.60 -20.59 -10.93
CA ASP A 138 12.23 -20.70 -10.45
C ASP A 138 12.14 -20.45 -8.94
N GLY A 139 11.06 -19.85 -8.46
CA GLY A 139 10.97 -19.49 -7.04
C GLY A 139 9.77 -18.64 -6.64
N ARG A 140 9.75 -18.28 -5.35
CA ARG A 140 8.70 -17.48 -4.70
C ARG A 140 9.18 -16.07 -4.35
N TYR A 141 9.99 -15.47 -5.21
CA TYR A 141 10.43 -14.07 -5.10
C TYR A 141 9.80 -13.22 -6.21
N GLU A 142 10.06 -11.91 -6.16
CA GLU A 142 9.40 -10.93 -7.01
C GLU A 142 10.38 -10.24 -7.97
N ILE A 143 9.92 -10.00 -9.20
CA ILE A 143 10.61 -9.28 -10.26
C ILE A 143 9.65 -8.19 -10.78
N GLY A 144 10.13 -6.96 -10.96
CA GLY A 144 9.30 -5.87 -11.46
C GLY A 144 9.89 -4.48 -11.24
N LEU A 145 9.14 -3.44 -11.66
CA LEU A 145 9.49 -2.02 -11.51
C LEU A 145 8.47 -1.31 -10.60
N PRO A 146 8.55 -1.47 -9.26
CA PRO A 146 7.55 -0.99 -8.31
C PRO A 146 7.69 0.49 -7.93
N GLU A 147 8.58 1.27 -8.54
CA GLU A 147 8.93 2.65 -8.18
C GLU A 147 7.72 3.59 -8.04
N VAL A 148 6.68 3.40 -8.87
CA VAL A 148 5.45 4.20 -8.81
C VAL A 148 4.74 4.08 -7.47
N THR A 149 4.87 2.94 -6.78
CA THR A 149 4.29 2.69 -5.45
C THR A 149 4.97 3.49 -4.34
N LEU A 150 6.16 4.03 -4.63
CA LEU A 150 6.92 4.90 -3.74
C LEU A 150 6.89 6.37 -4.20
N GLY A 151 6.15 6.69 -5.26
CA GLY A 151 6.11 8.05 -5.82
C GLY A 151 7.28 8.38 -6.75
N LEU A 152 7.95 7.36 -7.31
CA LEU A 152 9.05 7.49 -8.28
C LEU A 152 8.68 6.93 -9.66
N LEU A 153 9.65 6.96 -10.56
CA LEU A 153 9.64 6.22 -11.82
C LEU A 153 10.94 5.41 -11.98
N PRO A 154 10.94 4.33 -12.78
CA PRO A 154 12.15 3.56 -13.10
C PRO A 154 13.11 4.38 -13.97
N ALA A 155 14.18 4.91 -13.34
CA ALA A 155 15.04 5.93 -13.92
C ALA A 155 16.45 5.46 -14.31
N GLY A 156 16.77 4.19 -14.09
CA GLY A 156 17.94 3.49 -14.62
C GLY A 156 17.75 2.97 -16.04
N GLY A 157 16.77 3.52 -16.77
CA GLY A 157 16.40 3.14 -18.13
C GLY A 157 15.20 2.19 -18.19
N GLY A 158 14.52 1.91 -17.07
CA GLY A 158 13.40 0.99 -17.00
C GLY A 158 12.19 1.44 -17.82
N VAL A 159 11.84 2.73 -17.78
CA VAL A 159 10.78 3.28 -18.66
C VAL A 159 11.21 3.13 -20.12
N THR A 160 12.41 3.59 -20.45
CA THR A 160 12.94 3.60 -21.81
C THR A 160 12.99 2.19 -22.41
N ARG A 161 13.64 1.24 -21.73
CA ARG A 161 13.81 -0.14 -22.23
C ARG A 161 12.50 -0.88 -22.33
N THR A 162 11.61 -0.81 -21.34
CA THR A 162 10.33 -1.52 -21.40
C THR A 162 9.41 -0.97 -22.50
N VAL A 163 9.42 0.35 -22.74
CA VAL A 163 8.70 0.96 -23.88
C VAL A 163 9.30 0.50 -25.22
N ARG A 164 10.62 0.32 -25.32
CA ARG A 164 11.24 -0.27 -26.51
C ARG A 164 10.90 -1.76 -26.69
N MET A 165 10.89 -2.53 -25.61
CA MET A 165 10.58 -3.97 -25.66
C MET A 165 9.12 -4.25 -26.01
N PHE A 166 8.18 -3.47 -25.45
CA PHE A 166 6.77 -3.83 -25.45
C PHE A 166 5.86 -2.82 -26.15
N GLY A 167 6.38 -1.64 -26.50
CA GLY A 167 5.57 -0.51 -26.93
C GLY A 167 4.85 0.18 -25.77
N LEU A 168 4.29 1.36 -26.04
CA LEU A 168 3.68 2.22 -25.02
C LEU A 168 2.58 1.53 -24.21
N GLN A 169 1.61 0.90 -24.89
CA GLN A 169 0.43 0.38 -24.22
C GLN A 169 0.78 -0.75 -23.24
N LYS A 170 1.54 -1.76 -23.69
CA LYS A 170 1.90 -2.90 -22.85
C LYS A 170 2.87 -2.47 -21.73
N ALA A 171 3.88 -1.65 -22.01
CA ALA A 171 4.79 -1.16 -20.98
C ALA A 171 4.05 -0.36 -19.89
N LEU A 172 3.20 0.59 -20.28
CA LEU A 172 2.44 1.41 -19.33
C LEU A 172 1.47 0.57 -18.49
N MET A 173 0.69 -0.31 -19.12
CA MET A 173 -0.40 -1.02 -18.43
C MET A 173 0.06 -2.25 -17.65
N GLU A 174 1.07 -2.98 -18.13
CA GLU A 174 1.50 -4.23 -17.52
C GLU A 174 2.76 -4.10 -16.66
N VAL A 175 3.52 -3.01 -16.76
CA VAL A 175 4.82 -2.87 -16.06
C VAL A 175 4.94 -1.56 -15.27
N LEU A 176 4.56 -0.42 -15.83
CA LEU A 176 4.98 0.89 -15.27
C LEU A 176 3.92 1.57 -14.38
N LEU A 177 2.67 1.75 -14.84
CA LEU A 177 1.70 2.62 -14.15
C LEU A 177 1.18 2.05 -12.82
N GLN A 178 1.28 0.73 -12.63
CA GLN A 178 0.88 0.05 -11.38
C GLN A 178 2.08 -0.57 -10.65
N GLY A 179 3.25 -0.63 -11.29
CA GLY A 179 4.44 -1.28 -10.75
C GLY A 179 4.22 -2.71 -10.21
N PRO A 180 3.58 -3.62 -10.96
CA PRO A 180 3.27 -4.95 -10.46
C PRO A 180 4.55 -5.75 -10.17
N ARG A 181 4.49 -6.49 -9.06
CA ARG A 181 5.54 -7.42 -8.63
C ARG A 181 5.14 -8.82 -9.07
N MET A 182 5.98 -9.46 -9.88
CA MET A 182 5.65 -10.71 -10.56
C MET A 182 6.58 -11.84 -10.12
N LYS A 183 6.03 -13.05 -9.99
CA LYS A 183 6.85 -14.27 -9.87
C LYS A 183 7.62 -14.54 -11.17
N PRO A 184 8.74 -15.29 -11.15
CA PRO A 184 9.54 -15.59 -12.33
C PRO A 184 8.73 -16.06 -13.55
N ALA A 185 7.81 -17.01 -13.36
CA ALA A 185 6.93 -17.50 -14.44
C ALA A 185 6.12 -16.38 -15.13
N ARG A 186 5.50 -15.49 -14.35
CA ARG A 186 4.73 -14.38 -14.90
C ARG A 186 5.63 -13.31 -15.52
N ALA A 187 6.82 -13.09 -14.97
CA ALA A 187 7.82 -12.20 -15.56
C ALA A 187 8.27 -12.72 -16.93
N LYS A 188 8.42 -14.04 -17.09
CA LYS A 188 8.69 -14.70 -18.37
C LYS A 188 7.54 -14.53 -19.36
N ASP A 189 6.31 -14.83 -18.95
CA ASP A 189 5.12 -14.63 -19.80
C ASP A 189 4.96 -13.18 -20.28
N THR A 190 5.38 -12.21 -19.45
CA THR A 190 5.34 -10.79 -19.80
C THR A 190 6.45 -10.40 -20.78
N GLY A 191 7.56 -11.15 -20.79
CA GLY A 191 8.77 -10.88 -21.58
C GLY A 191 9.83 -10.08 -20.83
N LEU A 192 9.72 -9.97 -19.49
CA LEU A 192 10.75 -9.35 -18.64
C LEU A 192 11.89 -10.33 -18.30
N VAL A 193 11.65 -11.63 -18.46
CA VAL A 193 12.62 -12.73 -18.32
C VAL A 193 12.51 -13.59 -19.57
N ASP A 194 13.61 -14.10 -20.09
CA ASP A 194 13.61 -14.89 -21.32
C ASP A 194 13.54 -16.40 -21.00
N GLU A 195 14.29 -16.85 -20.00
CA GLU A 195 14.41 -18.26 -19.61
C GLU A 195 14.28 -18.46 -18.10
N ILE A 196 13.79 -19.65 -17.70
CA ILE A 196 13.75 -20.07 -16.29
C ILE A 196 14.46 -21.41 -16.15
N VAL A 197 15.38 -21.49 -15.19
CA VAL A 197 16.06 -22.72 -14.76
C VAL A 197 15.45 -23.26 -13.48
N ALA A 198 15.58 -24.57 -13.23
CA ALA A 198 14.91 -25.20 -12.09
C ALA A 198 15.63 -24.95 -10.75
N SER A 199 16.95 -24.74 -10.78
CA SER A 199 17.78 -24.61 -9.59
C SER A 199 18.87 -23.55 -9.72
N GLN A 200 19.41 -23.11 -8.57
CA GLN A 200 20.48 -22.10 -8.53
C GLN A 200 21.76 -22.58 -9.23
N ASP A 201 22.09 -23.86 -9.08
CA ASP A 201 23.31 -24.45 -9.63
C ASP A 201 23.30 -24.48 -11.17
N GLU A 202 22.13 -24.42 -11.79
CA GLU A 202 21.95 -24.36 -13.24
C GLU A 202 22.11 -22.94 -13.82
N LEU A 203 21.99 -21.90 -13.00
CA LEU A 203 21.84 -20.52 -13.46
C LEU A 203 23.07 -19.97 -14.19
N ILE A 204 24.26 -20.07 -13.56
CA ILE A 204 25.51 -19.62 -14.17
C ILE A 204 25.91 -20.51 -15.38
N PRO A 205 25.84 -21.85 -15.29
CA PRO A 205 26.06 -22.71 -16.44
C PRO A 205 25.16 -22.37 -17.65
N ALA A 206 23.86 -22.13 -17.42
CA ALA A 206 22.93 -21.75 -18.49
C ALA A 206 23.31 -20.39 -19.12
N ALA A 207 23.66 -19.40 -18.30
CA ALA A 207 24.10 -18.09 -18.81
C ALA A 207 25.36 -18.19 -19.66
N LYS A 208 26.36 -18.96 -19.21
CA LYS A 208 27.58 -19.23 -19.97
C LYS A 208 27.31 -20.00 -21.27
N ALA A 209 26.45 -21.01 -21.22
CA ALA A 209 26.06 -21.78 -22.39
C ALA A 209 25.40 -20.89 -23.46
N TRP A 210 24.49 -19.99 -23.03
CA TRP A 210 23.87 -19.02 -23.94
C TRP A 210 24.90 -18.09 -24.58
N ILE A 211 25.85 -17.57 -23.80
CA ILE A 211 26.96 -16.72 -24.30
C ILE A 211 27.77 -17.47 -25.36
N LEU A 212 28.23 -18.68 -25.06
CA LEU A 212 29.09 -19.45 -25.97
C LEU A 212 28.37 -19.80 -27.28
N ALA A 213 27.06 -20.03 -27.23
CA ALA A 213 26.24 -20.30 -28.41
C ALA A 213 26.05 -19.07 -29.31
N HIS A 214 26.13 -17.85 -28.77
CA HIS A 214 25.82 -16.60 -29.49
C HIS A 214 27.02 -15.64 -29.62
N LYS A 215 28.21 -16.02 -29.15
CA LYS A 215 29.41 -15.15 -29.14
C LYS A 215 29.84 -14.63 -30.52
N ASP A 216 29.47 -15.34 -31.58
CA ASP A 216 29.78 -14.99 -32.97
C ASP A 216 28.53 -14.46 -33.74
N ASP A 217 27.39 -14.31 -33.05
CA ASP A 217 26.13 -13.79 -33.61
C ASP A 217 25.84 -12.38 -33.09
N ALA A 218 26.38 -11.38 -33.79
CA ALA A 218 26.16 -9.96 -33.47
C ALA A 218 24.68 -9.55 -33.42
N GLU A 219 23.79 -10.26 -34.11
CA GLU A 219 22.37 -10.00 -34.05
C GLU A 219 21.76 -10.47 -32.72
N ALA A 220 22.26 -11.54 -32.12
CA ALA A 220 21.76 -12.04 -30.84
C ALA A 220 22.11 -11.14 -29.66
N TYR A 221 23.24 -10.43 -29.73
CA TYR A 221 23.69 -9.49 -28.70
C TYR A 221 23.66 -8.02 -29.13
N THR A 222 22.81 -7.68 -30.10
CA THR A 222 22.42 -6.29 -30.37
C THR A 222 20.97 -6.14 -29.96
N GLN A 223 20.68 -5.22 -29.03
CA GLN A 223 19.30 -4.99 -28.59
C GLN A 223 18.40 -4.64 -29.77
N ALA A 224 17.14 -5.08 -29.72
CA ALA A 224 16.20 -4.91 -30.82
C ALA A 224 16.04 -3.46 -31.30
N TRP A 225 16.14 -2.49 -30.39
CA TRP A 225 16.03 -1.06 -30.70
C TRP A 225 17.30 -0.42 -31.26
N ASP A 226 18.45 -1.08 -31.15
CA ASP A 226 19.72 -0.61 -31.74
C ASP A 226 19.93 -1.15 -33.16
N LYS A 227 19.09 -2.10 -33.59
CA LYS A 227 19.12 -2.65 -34.95
C LYS A 227 18.52 -1.68 -35.97
N LYS A 228 19.18 -1.60 -37.13
CA LYS A 228 18.65 -0.87 -38.28
C LYS A 228 17.29 -1.45 -38.68
N GLY A 229 16.28 -0.57 -38.77
CA GLY A 229 14.94 -0.99 -39.18
C GLY A 229 14.03 -1.44 -38.03
N TYR A 230 14.46 -1.28 -36.78
CA TYR A 230 13.59 -1.45 -35.61
C TYR A 230 12.22 -0.78 -35.78
N ARG A 231 11.19 -1.46 -35.28
CA ARG A 231 9.81 -0.99 -35.23
C ARG A 231 9.28 -1.24 -33.84
N MET A 232 8.92 -0.17 -33.15
CA MET A 232 8.31 -0.27 -31.83
C MET A 232 7.01 -1.08 -31.90
N PRO A 233 6.80 -2.08 -31.03
CA PRO A 233 5.53 -2.78 -30.95
C PRO A 233 4.37 -1.80 -30.75
N GLY A 234 3.30 -1.94 -31.53
CA GLY A 234 2.16 -1.01 -31.50
C GLY A 234 2.39 0.35 -32.19
N GLY A 235 3.60 0.65 -32.64
CA GLY A 235 3.96 1.90 -33.33
C GLY A 235 4.45 3.01 -32.38
N THR A 236 4.93 4.09 -32.98
CA THR A 236 5.34 5.33 -32.29
C THR A 236 4.16 6.32 -32.19
N PRO A 237 4.25 7.39 -31.39
CA PRO A 237 3.20 8.41 -31.32
C PRO A 237 2.78 9.04 -32.66
N SER A 238 3.68 9.05 -33.66
CA SER A 238 3.38 9.51 -35.03
C SER A 238 2.73 8.45 -35.93
N SER A 239 2.65 7.19 -35.49
CA SER A 239 2.00 6.12 -36.24
C SER A 239 0.47 6.31 -36.22
N PRO A 240 -0.24 6.29 -37.37
CA PRO A 240 -1.66 6.67 -37.42
C PRO A 240 -2.57 5.92 -36.44
N LYS A 241 -2.36 4.61 -36.28
CA LYS A 241 -3.16 3.78 -35.37
C LYS A 241 -3.00 4.22 -33.92
N LEU A 242 -1.78 4.47 -33.46
CA LEU A 242 -1.52 4.90 -32.10
C LEU A 242 -1.94 6.36 -31.87
N ALA A 243 -1.67 7.24 -32.82
CA ALA A 243 -2.03 8.66 -32.75
C ALA A 243 -3.53 8.89 -32.50
N GLN A 244 -4.41 8.06 -33.09
CA GLN A 244 -5.85 8.12 -32.88
C GLN A 244 -6.29 7.80 -31.44
N PHE A 245 -5.57 6.89 -30.75
CA PHE A 245 -5.92 6.44 -29.39
C PHE A 245 -5.10 7.11 -28.28
N LEU A 246 -3.94 7.69 -28.60
CA LEU A 246 -3.02 8.29 -27.64
C LEU A 246 -3.66 9.36 -26.73
N PRO A 247 -4.56 10.25 -27.21
CA PRO A 247 -5.25 11.21 -26.34
C PRO A 247 -6.11 10.57 -25.22
N ALA A 248 -6.48 9.29 -25.36
CA ALA A 248 -7.24 8.57 -24.33
C ALA A 248 -6.35 8.15 -23.14
N PHE A 249 -5.02 8.15 -23.26
CA PHE A 249 -4.14 7.65 -22.20
C PHE A 249 -4.18 8.58 -20.96
N PRO A 250 -3.97 9.91 -21.09
CA PRO A 250 -4.06 10.80 -19.93
C PRO A 250 -5.45 10.87 -19.32
N SER A 251 -6.52 10.78 -20.15
CA SER A 251 -7.90 10.79 -19.65
C SER A 251 -8.25 9.53 -18.87
N ASN A 252 -7.79 8.36 -19.33
CA ASN A 252 -7.92 7.11 -18.60
C ASN A 252 -7.13 7.10 -17.29
N LEU A 253 -5.90 7.64 -17.29
CA LEU A 253 -5.13 7.80 -16.06
C LEU A 253 -5.85 8.71 -15.07
N ARG A 254 -6.34 9.88 -15.51
CA ARG A 254 -7.11 10.81 -14.67
C ARG A 254 -8.39 10.17 -14.12
N LYS A 255 -9.04 9.31 -14.91
CA LYS A 255 -10.20 8.53 -14.46
C LYS A 255 -9.82 7.51 -13.39
N GLN A 256 -8.70 6.80 -13.55
CA GLN A 256 -8.19 5.82 -12.57
C GLN A 256 -7.80 6.49 -11.25
N THR A 257 -7.11 7.64 -11.32
CA THR A 257 -6.73 8.43 -10.13
C THR A 257 -7.86 9.30 -9.60
N LYS A 258 -9.02 9.31 -10.26
CA LYS A 258 -10.20 10.15 -9.93
C LYS A 258 -9.90 11.66 -9.93
N GLY A 259 -8.78 12.07 -10.54
CA GLY A 259 -8.29 13.44 -10.54
C GLY A 259 -7.32 13.76 -9.41
N ALA A 260 -6.93 12.79 -8.57
CA ALA A 260 -5.92 12.98 -7.54
C ALA A 260 -4.55 13.35 -8.13
N PRO A 261 -3.78 14.25 -7.48
CA PRO A 261 -2.59 14.87 -8.06
C PRO A 261 -1.34 13.98 -7.97
N TYR A 262 -1.45 12.70 -8.33
CA TYR A 262 -0.31 11.79 -8.36
C TYR A 262 0.71 12.21 -9.42
N LYS A 263 1.91 12.61 -9.00
CA LYS A 263 2.98 13.04 -9.92
C LYS A 263 3.64 11.86 -10.64
N ALA A 264 3.92 10.75 -9.95
CA ALA A 264 4.66 9.63 -10.53
C ALA A 264 4.00 8.96 -11.75
N PRO A 265 2.71 8.52 -11.70
CA PRO A 265 2.04 7.96 -12.88
C PRO A 265 1.96 8.94 -14.06
N ARG A 266 1.79 10.25 -13.78
CA ARG A 266 1.83 11.31 -14.79
C ARG A 266 3.20 11.37 -15.47
N ASN A 267 4.27 11.45 -14.67
CA ASN A 267 5.64 11.55 -15.16
C ASN A 267 6.09 10.29 -15.90
N ILE A 268 5.69 9.10 -15.44
CA ILE A 268 5.89 7.83 -16.15
C ILE A 268 5.24 7.89 -17.55
N MET A 269 3.99 8.34 -17.63
CA MET A 269 3.28 8.44 -18.90
C MET A 269 3.95 9.44 -19.84
N SER A 270 4.33 10.61 -19.33
CA SER A 270 5.04 11.62 -20.12
C SER A 270 6.39 11.11 -20.62
N ALA A 271 7.24 10.57 -19.73
CA ALA A 271 8.54 10.02 -20.09
C ALA A 271 8.43 8.90 -21.13
N ALA A 272 7.44 8.02 -20.99
CA ALA A 272 7.19 6.95 -21.94
C ALA A 272 6.81 7.50 -23.33
N VAL A 273 5.82 8.41 -23.39
CA VAL A 273 5.31 8.95 -24.66
C VAL A 273 6.36 9.81 -25.35
N GLU A 274 7.00 10.74 -24.63
CA GLU A 274 8.06 11.58 -25.19
C GLU A 274 9.28 10.74 -25.62
N GLY A 275 9.69 9.77 -24.80
CA GLY A 275 10.77 8.86 -25.13
C GLY A 275 10.48 7.98 -26.35
N ALA A 276 9.20 7.71 -26.65
CA ALA A 276 8.80 6.98 -27.86
C ALA A 276 8.90 7.81 -29.16
N GLN A 277 9.14 9.13 -29.07
CA GLN A 277 9.24 10.03 -30.22
C GLN A 277 10.69 10.24 -30.70
N VAL A 278 11.67 9.90 -29.87
CA VAL A 278 13.09 10.23 -30.06
C VAL A 278 13.96 8.98 -30.04
N ASP A 279 15.26 9.15 -30.32
CA ASP A 279 16.26 8.08 -30.19
C ASP A 279 16.41 7.58 -28.74
N PHE A 280 17.12 6.47 -28.55
CA PHE A 280 17.26 5.83 -27.23
C PHE A 280 17.94 6.75 -26.19
N ASP A 281 19.04 7.40 -26.55
CA ASP A 281 19.83 8.18 -25.60
C ASP A 281 19.10 9.47 -25.21
N THR A 282 18.40 10.11 -26.15
CA THR A 282 17.52 11.24 -25.86
C THR A 282 16.33 10.82 -24.99
N ALA A 283 15.72 9.65 -25.24
CA ALA A 283 14.63 9.12 -24.42
C ALA A 283 15.09 8.85 -22.98
N SER A 284 16.25 8.22 -22.83
CA SER A 284 16.91 8.00 -21.55
C SER A 284 17.12 9.32 -20.80
N ARG A 285 17.61 10.37 -21.46
CA ARG A 285 17.79 11.68 -20.83
C ARG A 285 16.47 12.34 -20.41
N ILE A 286 15.39 12.18 -21.17
CA ILE A 286 14.05 12.68 -20.81
C ILE A 286 13.56 11.99 -19.53
N GLU A 287 13.73 10.67 -19.43
CA GLU A 287 13.42 9.89 -18.23
C GLU A 287 14.14 10.44 -16.98
N SER A 288 15.44 10.80 -17.09
CA SER A 288 16.20 11.41 -15.99
C SER A 288 15.59 12.72 -15.49
N ARG A 289 15.10 13.58 -16.40
CA ARG A 289 14.49 14.86 -16.03
C ARG A 289 13.21 14.65 -15.21
N TYR A 290 12.36 13.73 -15.66
CA TYR A 290 11.13 13.38 -14.94
C TYR A 290 11.41 12.72 -13.59
N PHE A 291 12.47 11.94 -13.49
CA PHE A 291 12.90 11.34 -12.22
C PHE A 291 13.34 12.40 -11.21
N VAL A 292 14.14 13.38 -11.64
CA VAL A 292 14.64 14.48 -10.78
C VAL A 292 13.48 15.27 -10.17
N GLU A 293 12.42 15.55 -10.92
CA GLU A 293 11.19 16.17 -10.37
C GLU A 293 10.58 15.35 -9.23
N LEU A 294 10.55 14.01 -9.37
CA LEU A 294 9.92 13.13 -8.40
C LEU A 294 10.78 12.95 -7.15
N VAL A 295 12.06 12.61 -7.31
CA VAL A 295 12.96 12.29 -6.19
C VAL A 295 13.26 13.49 -5.29
N THR A 296 13.22 14.70 -5.84
CA THR A 296 13.37 15.94 -5.05
C THR A 296 12.05 16.43 -4.44
N GLY A 297 10.92 15.85 -4.86
CA GLY A 297 9.57 16.26 -4.50
C GLY A 297 9.03 15.60 -3.22
N GLN A 298 8.03 16.25 -2.61
CA GLN A 298 7.48 15.83 -1.32
C GLN A 298 6.65 14.53 -1.39
N GLN A 299 5.95 14.27 -2.51
CA GLN A 299 5.16 13.02 -2.67
C GLN A 299 6.02 11.76 -2.58
N PHE A 300 7.23 11.77 -3.15
CA PHE A 300 8.17 10.65 -3.04
C PHE A 300 8.55 10.40 -1.58
N LYS A 301 8.91 11.46 -0.84
CA LYS A 301 9.27 11.38 0.59
C LYS A 301 8.12 10.80 1.41
N ASN A 302 6.90 11.30 1.17
CA ASN A 302 5.69 10.84 1.86
C ASN A 302 5.39 9.37 1.59
N MET A 303 5.32 8.97 0.32
CA MET A 303 5.00 7.61 -0.08
C MET A 303 6.10 6.62 0.36
N THR A 304 7.36 7.03 0.31
CA THR A 304 8.49 6.19 0.77
C THR A 304 8.50 6.03 2.28
N GLN A 305 8.20 7.10 3.04
CA GLN A 305 8.04 6.98 4.49
C GLN A 305 7.02 5.90 4.85
N ALA A 306 5.82 5.96 4.25
CA ALA A 306 4.78 4.98 4.52
C ALA A 306 5.13 3.58 3.99
N PHE A 307 5.25 3.44 2.67
CA PHE A 307 5.26 2.13 2.01
C PHE A 307 6.59 1.40 2.08
N PHE A 308 7.66 2.09 2.50
CA PHE A 308 8.96 1.46 2.75
C PHE A 308 9.31 1.49 4.24
N PHE A 309 9.51 2.65 4.85
CA PHE A 309 10.05 2.71 6.23
C PHE A 309 9.04 2.23 7.28
N ASP A 310 7.84 2.81 7.32
CA ASP A 310 6.80 2.47 8.30
C ASP A 310 6.32 1.03 8.13
N LEU A 311 6.05 0.62 6.88
CA LEU A 311 5.60 -0.74 6.59
C LEU A 311 6.67 -1.79 6.94
N ASN A 312 7.96 -1.51 6.72
CA ASN A 312 9.04 -2.41 7.13
C ASN A 312 9.16 -2.47 8.66
N ALA A 313 9.00 -1.35 9.38
CA ALA A 313 9.00 -1.34 10.84
C ALA A 313 7.88 -2.21 11.42
N ILE A 314 6.66 -2.11 10.86
CA ILE A 314 5.52 -2.96 11.24
C ILE A 314 5.78 -4.44 10.92
N ASN A 315 6.27 -4.73 9.70
CA ASN A 315 6.55 -6.10 9.28
C ASN A 315 7.66 -6.76 10.11
N ALA A 316 8.66 -5.99 10.53
CA ALA A 316 9.71 -6.42 11.45
C ALA A 316 9.19 -6.68 12.88
N GLY A 317 7.96 -6.28 13.19
CA GLY A 317 7.32 -6.50 14.49
C GLY A 317 7.59 -5.37 15.47
N GLY A 318 7.72 -4.11 15.01
CA GLY A 318 7.94 -2.95 15.88
C GLY A 318 6.92 -2.80 17.02
N SER A 319 5.67 -3.23 16.79
CA SER A 319 4.59 -3.22 17.81
C SER A 319 4.37 -4.58 18.49
N ARG A 320 5.21 -5.60 18.23
CA ARG A 320 5.10 -6.93 18.85
C ARG A 320 5.89 -6.97 20.16
N PRO A 321 5.29 -7.37 21.30
CA PRO A 321 6.02 -7.54 22.55
C PRO A 321 7.22 -8.50 22.40
N ALA A 322 8.34 -8.13 23.05
CA ALA A 322 9.59 -8.88 23.00
C ALA A 322 9.56 -10.10 23.93
N GLY A 323 10.39 -11.11 23.64
CA GLY A 323 10.56 -12.28 24.51
C GLY A 323 9.44 -13.33 24.47
N ILE A 324 8.44 -13.16 23.59
CA ILE A 324 7.31 -14.08 23.45
C ILE A 324 7.48 -14.94 22.19
N GLU A 325 7.39 -16.26 22.35
CA GLU A 325 7.51 -17.21 21.26
C GLU A 325 6.42 -17.03 20.20
N LYS A 326 6.72 -17.44 18.96
CA LYS A 326 5.73 -17.35 17.88
C LYS A 326 4.71 -18.46 17.99
N THR A 327 3.44 -18.10 17.79
CA THR A 327 2.32 -19.05 17.80
C THR A 327 1.63 -19.09 16.43
N LYS A 328 0.77 -20.09 16.22
CA LYS A 328 -0.10 -20.20 15.04
C LYS A 328 -1.50 -20.53 15.50
N ALA A 329 -2.49 -19.85 14.94
CA ALA A 329 -3.89 -20.28 15.06
C ALA A 329 -4.08 -21.55 14.21
N THR A 330 -4.65 -22.60 14.81
CA THR A 330 -4.89 -23.87 14.12
C THR A 330 -6.37 -24.10 13.84
N LYS A 331 -7.23 -23.80 14.82
CA LYS A 331 -8.69 -23.95 14.72
C LYS A 331 -9.38 -22.70 15.27
N LEU A 332 -10.00 -21.94 14.37
CA LEU A 332 -10.58 -20.63 14.61
C LEU A 332 -12.11 -20.73 14.76
N ALA A 333 -12.63 -20.25 15.89
CA ALA A 333 -14.06 -20.00 16.07
C ALA A 333 -14.42 -18.59 15.59
N ILE A 334 -15.48 -18.47 14.79
CA ILE A 334 -16.03 -17.19 14.36
C ILE A 334 -17.50 -17.11 14.77
N LEU A 335 -17.86 -16.05 15.50
CA LEU A 335 -19.21 -15.87 16.05
C LEU A 335 -19.92 -14.78 15.26
N GLY A 336 -20.96 -15.14 14.51
CA GLY A 336 -21.66 -14.29 13.56
C GLY A 336 -21.20 -14.55 12.13
N ALA A 337 -22.13 -14.88 11.25
CA ALA A 337 -21.91 -15.22 9.85
C ALA A 337 -22.41 -14.13 8.88
N GLY A 338 -22.56 -12.90 9.39
CA GLY A 338 -22.76 -11.70 8.57
C GLY A 338 -21.54 -11.39 7.69
N MET A 339 -21.56 -10.23 7.01
CA MET A 339 -20.51 -9.85 6.05
C MET A 339 -19.09 -9.92 6.63
N MET A 340 -18.91 -9.49 7.89
CA MET A 340 -17.61 -9.50 8.57
C MET A 340 -17.14 -10.93 8.86
N GLY A 341 -17.91 -11.71 9.62
CA GLY A 341 -17.53 -13.07 9.99
C GLY A 341 -17.36 -14.00 8.79
N ALA A 342 -18.19 -13.87 7.76
CA ALA A 342 -18.03 -14.60 6.49
C ALA A 342 -16.71 -14.25 5.77
N GLY A 343 -16.33 -12.97 5.77
CA GLY A 343 -15.06 -12.52 5.20
C GLY A 343 -13.84 -12.97 6.02
N ILE A 344 -13.95 -12.97 7.35
CA ILE A 344 -12.91 -13.49 8.26
C ILE A 344 -12.73 -15.00 8.05
N ALA A 345 -13.83 -15.75 7.92
CA ALA A 345 -13.80 -17.19 7.62
C ALA A 345 -13.05 -17.46 6.31
N TYR A 346 -13.35 -16.70 5.26
CA TYR A 346 -12.68 -16.83 3.97
C TYR A 346 -11.17 -16.60 4.06
N VAL A 347 -10.72 -15.49 4.67
CA VAL A 347 -9.28 -15.16 4.69
C VAL A 347 -8.47 -16.15 5.54
N SER A 348 -9.06 -16.68 6.61
CA SER A 348 -8.43 -17.68 7.48
C SER A 348 -8.37 -19.06 6.84
N ALA A 349 -9.47 -19.54 6.26
CA ALA A 349 -9.51 -20.82 5.57
C ALA A 349 -8.55 -20.88 4.37
N LYS A 350 -8.40 -19.75 3.66
CA LYS A 350 -7.50 -19.63 2.50
C LYS A 350 -6.02 -19.84 2.83
N VAL A 351 -5.60 -19.58 4.07
CA VAL A 351 -4.21 -19.82 4.52
C VAL A 351 -4.04 -21.15 5.27
N GLY A 352 -5.08 -21.99 5.29
CA GLY A 352 -5.03 -23.34 5.82
C GLY A 352 -5.54 -23.51 7.25
N ILE A 353 -6.16 -22.49 7.84
CA ILE A 353 -6.74 -22.57 9.20
C ILE A 353 -8.09 -23.29 9.14
N GLU A 354 -8.35 -24.20 10.07
CA GLU A 354 -9.69 -24.78 10.23
C GLU A 354 -10.62 -23.76 10.87
N VAL A 355 -11.83 -23.58 10.35
CA VAL A 355 -12.76 -22.55 10.79
C VAL A 355 -14.09 -23.17 11.19
N VAL A 356 -14.57 -22.85 12.38
CA VAL A 356 -15.94 -23.11 12.82
C VAL A 356 -16.71 -21.79 12.78
N LEU A 357 -17.65 -21.67 11.84
CA LEU A 357 -18.45 -20.46 11.62
C LEU A 357 -19.82 -20.64 12.26
N LYS A 358 -20.03 -20.02 13.43
CA LYS A 358 -21.26 -20.18 14.21
C LYS A 358 -22.16 -18.96 14.08
N ASP A 359 -23.46 -19.19 13.86
CA ASP A 359 -24.50 -18.15 13.94
C ASP A 359 -25.71 -18.66 14.74
N ILE A 360 -26.77 -17.88 14.87
CA ILE A 360 -28.00 -18.23 15.61
C ILE A 360 -28.75 -19.40 14.97
N SER A 361 -28.51 -19.69 13.69
CA SER A 361 -29.08 -20.82 12.96
C SER A 361 -28.09 -21.36 11.93
N ILE A 362 -28.27 -22.63 11.55
CA ILE A 362 -27.41 -23.28 10.55
C ILE A 362 -27.56 -22.60 9.18
N GLU A 363 -28.75 -22.12 8.83
CA GLU A 363 -29.02 -21.42 7.59
C GLU A 363 -28.24 -20.10 7.49
N ALA A 364 -28.13 -19.36 8.59
CA ALA A 364 -27.33 -18.14 8.65
C ALA A 364 -25.83 -18.44 8.50
N ALA A 365 -25.33 -19.47 9.18
CA ALA A 365 -23.94 -19.92 9.07
C ALA A 365 -23.59 -20.39 7.64
N GLU A 366 -24.46 -21.19 7.01
CA GLU A 366 -24.30 -21.66 5.62
C GLU A 366 -24.33 -20.49 4.62
N LYS A 367 -25.19 -19.49 4.84
CA LYS A 367 -25.17 -18.26 4.04
C LYS A 367 -23.84 -17.51 4.15
N GLY A 368 -23.24 -17.49 5.35
CA GLY A 368 -21.89 -16.95 5.53
C GLY A 368 -20.82 -17.75 4.78
N LYS A 369 -20.88 -19.10 4.81
CA LYS A 369 -19.98 -19.95 4.03
C LYS A 369 -20.14 -19.74 2.52
N ALA A 370 -21.37 -19.53 2.04
CA ALA A 370 -21.64 -19.26 0.62
C ALA A 370 -20.95 -18.00 0.09
N TYR A 371 -20.67 -17.01 0.95
CA TYR A 371 -19.84 -15.86 0.58
C TYR A 371 -18.43 -16.29 0.11
N SER A 372 -17.80 -17.22 0.84
CA SER A 372 -16.48 -17.78 0.49
C SER A 372 -16.54 -18.55 -0.83
N ALA A 373 -17.60 -19.35 -1.03
CA ALA A 373 -17.81 -20.12 -2.27
C ALA A 373 -17.86 -19.19 -3.48
N ASN A 374 -18.68 -18.13 -3.42
CA ASN A 374 -18.82 -17.15 -4.49
C ASN A 374 -17.49 -16.43 -4.84
N LEU A 375 -16.63 -16.18 -3.85
CA LEU A 375 -15.31 -15.57 -4.10
C LEU A 375 -14.36 -16.55 -4.79
N LEU A 376 -14.35 -17.81 -4.38
CA LEU A 376 -13.48 -18.85 -4.93
C LEU A 376 -13.92 -19.28 -6.33
N ASP A 377 -15.22 -19.43 -6.57
CA ASP A 377 -15.76 -19.76 -7.90
C ASP A 377 -15.32 -18.72 -8.95
N LYS A 378 -15.34 -17.42 -8.59
CA LYS A 378 -14.80 -16.35 -9.45
C LYS A 378 -13.30 -16.48 -9.72
N GLN A 379 -12.51 -17.12 -8.85
CA GLN A 379 -11.09 -17.39 -9.13
C GLN A 379 -10.92 -18.57 -10.07
N VAL A 380 -11.76 -19.60 -9.93
CA VAL A 380 -11.80 -20.76 -10.83
C VAL A 380 -12.21 -20.31 -12.24
N GLU A 381 -13.27 -19.52 -12.38
CA GLU A 381 -13.72 -18.93 -13.65
C GLU A 381 -12.62 -18.11 -14.34
N LYS A 382 -11.76 -17.46 -13.55
CA LYS A 382 -10.62 -16.66 -14.06
C LYS A 382 -9.36 -17.48 -14.30
N GLY A 383 -9.40 -18.80 -14.11
CA GLY A 383 -8.24 -19.70 -14.26
C GLY A 383 -7.13 -19.44 -13.24
N ARG A 384 -7.43 -18.79 -12.10
CA ARG A 384 -6.46 -18.45 -11.05
C ARG A 384 -6.35 -19.51 -9.96
N MET A 385 -7.23 -20.50 -9.98
CA MET A 385 -7.34 -21.59 -9.00
C MET A 385 -8.02 -22.79 -9.66
N THR A 386 -7.70 -24.01 -9.20
CA THR A 386 -8.39 -25.22 -9.65
C THR A 386 -9.65 -25.50 -8.81
N PRO A 387 -10.65 -26.23 -9.33
CA PRO A 387 -11.82 -26.65 -8.55
C PRO A 387 -11.46 -27.41 -7.27
N GLU A 388 -10.44 -28.27 -7.31
CA GLU A 388 -10.00 -29.07 -6.15
C GLU A 388 -9.44 -28.18 -5.04
N ALA A 389 -8.63 -27.17 -5.41
CA ALA A 389 -8.09 -26.20 -4.45
C ALA A 389 -9.21 -25.32 -3.84
N ARG A 390 -10.27 -25.00 -4.60
CA ARG A 390 -11.47 -24.35 -4.05
C ARG A 390 -12.12 -25.25 -3.00
N ASP A 391 -12.39 -26.51 -3.34
CA ASP A 391 -13.11 -27.45 -2.48
C ASP A 391 -12.36 -27.71 -1.18
N GLU A 392 -11.03 -27.80 -1.24
CA GLU A 392 -10.16 -27.90 -0.06
C GLU A 392 -10.30 -26.70 0.88
N ILE A 393 -10.40 -25.47 0.34
CA ILE A 393 -10.60 -24.26 1.15
C ILE A 393 -12.00 -24.28 1.78
N LEU A 394 -13.04 -24.63 1.02
CA LEU A 394 -14.42 -24.67 1.52
C LEU A 394 -14.63 -25.76 2.57
N ALA A 395 -13.92 -26.89 2.47
CA ALA A 395 -13.98 -27.97 3.43
C ALA A 395 -13.42 -27.58 4.82
N ARG A 396 -12.55 -26.57 4.90
CA ARG A 396 -12.05 -26.03 6.18
C ARG A 396 -13.09 -25.20 6.94
N ILE A 397 -14.17 -24.77 6.29
CA ILE A 397 -15.21 -23.95 6.92
C ILE A 397 -16.38 -24.86 7.33
N THR A 398 -16.55 -25.05 8.63
CA THR A 398 -17.65 -25.82 9.22
C THR A 398 -18.70 -24.85 9.77
N PRO A 399 -19.85 -24.68 9.08
CA PRO A 399 -20.94 -23.85 9.57
C PRO A 399 -21.72 -24.59 10.67
N THR A 400 -22.13 -23.88 11.72
CA THR A 400 -22.89 -24.48 12.82
C THR A 400 -23.83 -23.46 13.50
N ALA A 401 -24.79 -23.96 14.28
CA ALA A 401 -25.57 -23.19 15.24
C ALA A 401 -25.21 -23.51 16.71
N ASP A 402 -24.50 -24.61 16.95
CA ASP A 402 -24.20 -25.14 18.28
C ASP A 402 -22.87 -24.61 18.82
N TYR A 403 -22.84 -24.22 20.08
CA TYR A 403 -21.60 -23.85 20.76
C TYR A 403 -20.70 -25.06 21.00
N ALA A 404 -21.25 -26.28 21.15
CA ALA A 404 -20.47 -27.49 21.38
C ALA A 404 -19.43 -27.76 20.27
N ASP A 405 -19.73 -27.37 19.03
CA ASP A 405 -18.83 -27.53 17.88
C ASP A 405 -17.58 -26.63 17.94
N LEU A 406 -17.54 -25.67 18.87
CA LEU A 406 -16.36 -24.83 19.13
C LEU A 406 -15.26 -25.56 19.92
N GLU A 407 -15.51 -26.80 20.36
CA GLU A 407 -14.52 -27.60 21.07
C GLU A 407 -13.20 -27.69 20.29
N GLY A 408 -12.09 -27.46 21.00
CA GLY A 408 -10.74 -27.52 20.44
C GLY A 408 -10.30 -26.28 19.66
N CYS A 409 -11.16 -25.27 19.49
CA CYS A 409 -10.75 -23.98 18.93
C CYS A 409 -9.72 -23.30 19.86
N ASP A 410 -8.59 -22.85 19.29
CA ASP A 410 -7.49 -22.17 20.00
C ASP A 410 -7.49 -20.64 19.80
N PHE A 411 -8.39 -20.16 18.96
CA PHE A 411 -8.53 -18.76 18.61
C PHE A 411 -10.00 -18.43 18.35
N VAL A 412 -10.44 -17.26 18.79
CA VAL A 412 -11.82 -16.78 18.63
C VAL A 412 -11.82 -15.40 18.00
N VAL A 413 -12.69 -15.18 17.02
CA VAL A 413 -13.04 -13.84 16.53
C VAL A 413 -14.55 -13.67 16.54
N GLU A 414 -15.04 -12.86 17.46
CA GLU A 414 -16.45 -12.50 17.58
C GLU A 414 -16.79 -11.33 16.65
N ALA A 415 -17.82 -11.48 15.82
CA ALA A 415 -18.28 -10.51 14.82
C ALA A 415 -19.82 -10.39 14.78
N VAL A 416 -20.46 -10.45 15.95
CA VAL A 416 -21.89 -10.21 16.16
C VAL A 416 -22.21 -8.71 16.27
N PHE A 417 -23.48 -8.39 16.47
CA PHE A 417 -24.00 -7.02 16.51
C PHE A 417 -23.35 -6.14 17.59
N GLU A 418 -23.29 -4.83 17.34
CA GLU A 418 -22.64 -3.83 18.20
C GLU A 418 -23.47 -3.52 19.46
N SER A 419 -23.43 -4.44 20.43
CA SER A 419 -24.05 -4.34 21.75
C SER A 419 -23.17 -4.98 22.82
N VAL A 420 -22.95 -4.27 23.93
CA VAL A 420 -22.13 -4.73 25.07
C VAL A 420 -22.73 -5.99 25.67
N ASP A 421 -24.02 -5.99 26.01
CA ASP A 421 -24.68 -7.11 26.68
C ASP A 421 -24.67 -8.37 25.82
N LEU A 422 -24.96 -8.22 24.52
CA LEU A 422 -24.94 -9.34 23.58
C LEU A 422 -23.53 -9.94 23.47
N LYS A 423 -22.50 -9.10 23.31
CA LYS A 423 -21.12 -9.58 23.22
C LYS A 423 -20.67 -10.27 24.50
N LYS A 424 -20.98 -9.70 25.68
CA LYS A 424 -20.71 -10.35 26.98
C LYS A 424 -21.40 -11.71 27.10
N GLN A 425 -22.66 -11.81 26.69
CA GLN A 425 -23.39 -13.07 26.67
C GLN A 425 -22.73 -14.10 25.75
N VAL A 426 -22.43 -13.72 24.50
CA VAL A 426 -21.79 -14.62 23.51
C VAL A 426 -20.44 -15.13 24.02
N PHE A 427 -19.62 -14.26 24.61
CA PHE A 427 -18.35 -14.67 25.20
C PHE A 427 -18.51 -15.57 26.43
N GLY A 428 -19.47 -15.28 27.30
CA GLY A 428 -19.79 -16.13 28.45
C GLY A 428 -20.24 -17.55 28.07
N ASP A 429 -20.96 -17.68 26.96
CA ASP A 429 -21.42 -18.97 26.42
C ASP A 429 -20.29 -19.76 25.74
N LEU A 430 -19.35 -19.09 25.04
CA LEU A 430 -18.28 -19.77 24.29
C LEU A 430 -17.04 -20.11 25.13
N GLU A 431 -16.68 -19.27 26.11
CA GLU A 431 -15.43 -19.41 26.88
C GLU A 431 -15.27 -20.79 27.56
N PRO A 432 -16.34 -21.43 28.10
CA PRO A 432 -16.23 -22.76 28.69
C PRO A 432 -16.02 -23.90 27.68
N VAL A 433 -16.25 -23.66 26.38
CA VAL A 433 -16.24 -24.71 25.34
C VAL A 433 -14.96 -24.70 24.51
N VAL A 434 -14.41 -23.52 24.23
CA VAL A 434 -13.12 -23.38 23.54
C VAL A 434 -11.97 -23.87 24.43
N LYS A 435 -10.75 -23.97 23.88
CA LYS A 435 -9.60 -24.39 24.70
C LYS A 435 -9.38 -23.44 25.90
N PRO A 436 -8.87 -23.95 27.03
CA PRO A 436 -8.58 -23.14 28.22
C PRO A 436 -7.59 -21.99 27.98
N ASP A 437 -6.75 -22.10 26.95
CA ASP A 437 -5.76 -21.12 26.52
C ASP A 437 -6.15 -20.42 25.20
N ALA A 438 -7.41 -20.54 24.75
CA ALA A 438 -7.85 -19.91 23.50
C ALA A 438 -7.80 -18.38 23.60
N LEU A 439 -7.27 -17.73 22.56
CA LEU A 439 -7.29 -16.27 22.46
C LEU A 439 -8.71 -15.78 22.14
N LEU A 440 -9.20 -14.78 22.89
CA LEU A 440 -10.57 -14.29 22.79
C LEU A 440 -10.61 -12.91 22.11
N GLY A 441 -10.82 -12.92 20.78
CA GLY A 441 -10.84 -11.70 19.97
C GLY A 441 -12.24 -11.14 19.71
N SER A 442 -12.46 -9.83 19.85
CA SER A 442 -13.68 -9.14 19.40
C SER A 442 -13.42 -8.21 18.20
N ASN A 443 -14.26 -8.31 17.17
CA ASN A 443 -14.31 -7.41 16.00
C ASN A 443 -15.24 -6.21 16.24
N THR A 444 -15.37 -5.73 17.47
CA THR A 444 -16.07 -4.47 17.77
C THR A 444 -15.42 -3.30 17.02
N SER A 445 -16.21 -2.31 16.61
CA SER A 445 -15.71 -1.11 15.93
C SER A 445 -15.63 0.11 16.86
N THR A 446 -16.41 0.12 17.95
CA THR A 446 -16.51 1.30 18.82
C THR A 446 -16.52 1.00 20.32
N LEU A 447 -17.00 -0.16 20.73
CA LEU A 447 -17.14 -0.51 22.14
C LEU A 447 -15.77 -0.80 22.77
N PRO A 448 -15.39 -0.14 23.88
CA PRO A 448 -14.11 -0.38 24.55
C PRO A 448 -13.91 -1.85 24.92
N ILE A 449 -12.72 -2.37 24.61
CA ILE A 449 -12.32 -3.76 24.88
C ILE A 449 -12.35 -4.05 26.38
N THR A 450 -11.94 -3.09 27.20
CA THR A 450 -11.92 -3.20 28.67
C THR A 450 -13.32 -3.48 29.20
N ILE A 451 -14.35 -2.81 28.65
CA ILE A 451 -15.74 -3.04 29.06
C ILE A 451 -16.22 -4.44 28.64
N LEU A 452 -15.83 -4.91 27.46
CA LEU A 452 -16.23 -6.23 26.97
C LEU A 452 -15.53 -7.37 27.73
N ALA A 453 -14.29 -7.15 28.16
CA ALA A 453 -13.49 -8.11 28.91
C ALA A 453 -14.12 -8.50 30.27
N ASP A 454 -15.01 -7.68 30.84
CA ASP A 454 -15.78 -8.05 32.05
C ASP A 454 -16.74 -9.22 31.83
N GLY A 455 -17.02 -9.58 30.56
CA GLY A 455 -17.87 -10.72 30.20
C GLY A 455 -17.15 -12.08 30.23
N VAL A 456 -15.83 -12.11 30.45
CA VAL A 456 -15.03 -13.34 30.45
C VAL A 456 -14.30 -13.56 31.77
N LYS A 457 -13.92 -14.81 32.03
CA LYS A 457 -13.14 -15.20 33.23
C LYS A 457 -11.64 -14.98 33.04
N ARG A 458 -11.14 -15.02 31.80
CA ARG A 458 -9.73 -14.79 31.41
C ARG A 458 -9.54 -13.50 30.62
N PRO A 459 -9.70 -12.31 31.24
CA PRO A 459 -9.55 -11.03 30.55
C PRO A 459 -8.12 -10.80 30.00
N GLU A 460 -7.11 -11.51 30.49
CA GLU A 460 -5.74 -11.51 29.98
C GLU A 460 -5.58 -12.07 28.57
N ASP A 461 -6.51 -12.93 28.14
CA ASP A 461 -6.59 -13.51 26.78
C ASP A 461 -7.56 -12.73 25.88
N PHE A 462 -8.23 -11.69 26.41
CA PHE A 462 -9.24 -10.92 25.70
C PHE A 462 -8.62 -9.72 24.99
N ILE A 463 -8.91 -9.57 23.69
CA ILE A 463 -8.29 -8.55 22.84
C ILE A 463 -9.22 -8.07 21.73
N GLY A 464 -9.05 -6.84 21.26
CA GLY A 464 -9.71 -6.39 20.03
C GLY A 464 -8.98 -6.88 18.78
N ILE A 465 -9.71 -7.43 17.81
CA ILE A 465 -9.21 -7.86 16.50
C ILE A 465 -10.14 -7.29 15.44
N HIS A 466 -9.95 -6.00 15.15
CA HIS A 466 -10.85 -5.21 14.32
C HIS A 466 -10.45 -5.29 12.84
N PHE A 467 -11.30 -5.95 12.06
CA PHE A 467 -11.24 -6.05 10.60
C PHE A 467 -12.09 -4.96 9.94
N PHE A 468 -11.79 -4.70 8.67
CA PHE A 468 -12.47 -3.70 7.85
C PHE A 468 -13.20 -4.35 6.67
N SER A 469 -14.39 -3.86 6.35
CA SER A 469 -15.17 -4.36 5.22
C SER A 469 -14.75 -3.71 3.89
N PRO A 470 -14.67 -4.46 2.78
CA PRO A 470 -14.76 -5.93 2.68
C PRO A 470 -13.46 -6.62 3.15
N VAL A 471 -13.58 -7.62 4.01
CA VAL A 471 -12.44 -8.28 4.67
C VAL A 471 -11.49 -8.97 3.68
N ASP A 472 -11.98 -9.43 2.54
CA ASP A 472 -11.17 -10.07 1.48
C ASP A 472 -10.25 -9.09 0.74
N LYS A 473 -10.49 -7.78 0.87
CA LYS A 473 -9.75 -6.71 0.19
C LYS A 473 -8.97 -5.81 1.12
N MET A 474 -9.53 -5.49 2.29
CA MET A 474 -8.91 -4.57 3.23
C MET A 474 -7.67 -5.20 3.86
N PRO A 475 -6.47 -4.58 3.75
CA PRO A 475 -5.23 -5.21 4.17
C PRO A 475 -4.94 -5.06 5.67
N LEU A 476 -5.61 -4.14 6.37
CA LEU A 476 -5.37 -3.85 7.79
C LEU A 476 -6.16 -4.78 8.72
N VAL A 477 -5.58 -5.05 9.90
CA VAL A 477 -6.31 -5.43 11.12
C VAL A 477 -5.82 -4.53 12.24
N GLU A 478 -6.73 -3.86 12.94
CA GLU A 478 -6.43 -3.05 14.13
C GLU A 478 -6.52 -3.94 15.37
N ILE A 479 -5.41 -4.08 16.09
CA ILE A 479 -5.34 -4.83 17.34
C ILE A 479 -5.49 -3.85 18.50
N ILE A 480 -6.49 -4.07 19.36
CA ILE A 480 -6.82 -3.16 20.46
C ILE A 480 -6.52 -3.81 21.80
N VAL A 481 -5.69 -3.14 22.60
CA VAL A 481 -5.21 -3.62 23.89
C VAL A 481 -6.06 -3.04 25.00
N GLY A 482 -6.91 -3.87 25.60
CA GLY A 482 -7.66 -3.54 26.82
C GLY A 482 -6.76 -3.49 28.04
N GLU A 483 -7.25 -2.91 29.14
CA GLU A 483 -6.45 -2.70 30.37
C GLU A 483 -5.83 -3.98 30.94
N LYS A 484 -6.49 -5.13 30.76
CA LYS A 484 -6.04 -6.43 31.26
C LYS A 484 -5.40 -7.32 30.21
N THR A 485 -5.42 -6.93 28.93
CA THR A 485 -4.89 -7.73 27.83
C THR A 485 -3.39 -7.97 28.03
N SER A 486 -2.96 -9.22 27.99
CA SER A 486 -1.55 -9.58 28.19
C SER A 486 -0.69 -9.33 26.95
N ASP A 487 0.63 -9.17 27.16
CA ASP A 487 1.59 -9.13 26.05
C ASP A 487 1.56 -10.40 25.19
N GLU A 488 1.25 -11.56 25.80
CA GLU A 488 1.08 -12.82 25.08
C GLU A 488 -0.13 -12.77 24.15
N ALA A 489 -1.26 -12.24 24.60
CA ALA A 489 -2.44 -12.04 23.77
C ALA A 489 -2.14 -11.12 22.57
N ILE A 490 -1.40 -10.02 22.79
CA ILE A 490 -0.95 -9.11 21.73
C ILE A 490 -0.08 -9.86 20.72
N ALA A 491 0.94 -10.60 21.18
CA ALA A 491 1.84 -11.35 20.31
C ALA A 491 1.11 -12.41 19.47
N ARG A 492 0.19 -13.17 20.08
CA ARG A 492 -0.64 -14.18 19.41
C ARG A 492 -1.56 -13.56 18.36
N ALA A 493 -2.19 -12.42 18.67
CA ALA A 493 -3.01 -11.69 17.72
C ALA A 493 -2.18 -11.22 16.51
N LEU A 494 -1.01 -10.61 16.75
CA LEU A 494 -0.11 -10.16 15.69
C LEU A 494 0.40 -11.30 14.81
N ASP A 495 0.72 -12.45 15.41
CA ASP A 495 1.14 -13.65 14.68
C ASP A 495 0.01 -14.19 13.79
N TYR A 496 -1.24 -14.19 14.28
CA TYR A 496 -2.43 -14.52 13.49
C TYR A 496 -2.63 -13.55 12.32
N VAL A 497 -2.55 -12.23 12.55
CA VAL A 497 -2.69 -11.23 11.46
C VAL A 497 -1.64 -11.45 10.37
N LYS A 498 -0.39 -11.75 10.75
CA LYS A 498 0.67 -12.11 9.80
C LYS A 498 0.40 -13.44 9.10
N GLN A 499 -0.12 -14.45 9.80
CA GLN A 499 -0.50 -15.76 9.24
C GLN A 499 -1.54 -15.61 8.11
N ILE A 500 -2.54 -14.73 8.29
CA ILE A 500 -3.57 -14.44 7.27
C ILE A 500 -3.12 -13.39 6.22
N LYS A 501 -1.83 -13.03 6.21
CA LYS A 501 -1.20 -12.10 5.24
C LYS A 501 -1.84 -10.71 5.23
N LYS A 502 -2.22 -10.22 6.41
CA LYS A 502 -2.67 -8.84 6.64
C LYS A 502 -1.61 -8.06 7.41
N THR A 503 -1.76 -6.74 7.44
CA THR A 503 -0.89 -5.82 8.16
C THR A 503 -1.54 -5.45 9.49
N PRO A 504 -0.89 -5.74 10.63
CA PRO A 504 -1.40 -5.33 11.92
C PRO A 504 -0.97 -3.89 12.28
N ILE A 505 -1.79 -3.22 13.09
CA ILE A 505 -1.38 -2.08 13.93
C ILE A 505 -1.81 -2.37 15.37
N VAL A 506 -1.14 -1.77 16.36
CA VAL A 506 -1.50 -1.96 17.78
C VAL A 506 -1.89 -0.63 18.41
N VAL A 507 -3.09 -0.58 18.97
CA VAL A 507 -3.63 0.60 19.64
C VAL A 507 -4.09 0.27 21.06
N ASN A 508 -4.07 1.27 21.93
CA ASN A 508 -4.65 1.14 23.26
C ASN A 508 -6.17 1.34 23.21
N ASP A 509 -6.85 0.73 24.18
CA ASP A 509 -8.29 0.82 24.28
C ASP A 509 -8.77 2.25 24.54
N SER A 510 -9.70 2.68 23.71
CA SER A 510 -10.43 3.94 23.80
C SER A 510 -11.67 3.81 22.95
N ARG A 511 -12.73 4.57 23.25
CA ARG A 511 -13.97 4.49 22.47
C ARG A 511 -13.69 4.90 21.01
N GLY A 512 -14.07 4.04 20.07
CA GLY A 512 -13.78 4.25 18.65
C GLY A 512 -12.33 3.99 18.23
N PHE A 513 -11.47 3.59 19.17
CA PHE A 513 -10.07 3.24 18.94
C PHE A 513 -9.31 4.33 18.18
N PHE A 514 -8.46 3.96 17.23
CA PHE A 514 -7.88 4.90 16.29
C PHE A 514 -8.73 5.00 15.02
N THR A 515 -9.03 3.87 14.39
CA THR A 515 -9.58 3.89 13.03
C THR A 515 -11.00 4.47 12.97
N SER A 516 -11.95 3.93 13.74
CA SER A 516 -13.35 4.41 13.71
C SER A 516 -13.47 5.86 14.14
N ARG A 517 -12.68 6.27 15.15
CA ARG A 517 -12.60 7.65 15.63
C ARG A 517 -12.16 8.63 14.55
N VAL A 518 -11.05 8.35 13.88
CA VAL A 518 -10.51 9.23 12.82
C VAL A 518 -11.33 9.14 11.53
N PHE A 519 -11.89 7.98 11.19
CA PHE A 519 -12.80 7.84 10.06
C PHE A 519 -14.08 8.66 10.25
N GLY A 520 -14.60 8.70 11.48
CA GLY A 520 -15.76 9.49 11.83
C GLY A 520 -15.61 10.96 11.43
N THR A 521 -14.43 11.56 11.66
CA THR A 521 -14.21 12.98 11.33
C THR A 521 -14.30 13.27 9.83
N LEU A 522 -13.76 12.39 8.97
CA LEU A 522 -13.90 12.48 7.52
C LEU A 522 -15.36 12.52 7.09
N THR A 523 -16.14 11.55 7.60
CA THR A 523 -17.54 11.41 7.22
C THR A 523 -18.39 12.58 7.71
N MET A 524 -18.21 12.97 8.98
CA MET A 524 -18.94 14.09 9.57
C MET A 524 -18.61 15.41 8.90
N GLU A 525 -17.37 15.63 8.47
CA GLU A 525 -17.00 16.85 7.74
C GLU A 525 -17.72 16.96 6.38
N GLY A 526 -18.01 15.83 5.73
CA GLY A 526 -18.82 15.81 4.50
C GLY A 526 -20.28 16.21 4.77
N ALA A 527 -20.86 15.73 5.88
CA ALA A 527 -22.20 16.12 6.32
C ALA A 527 -22.23 17.59 6.81
N GLU A 528 -21.17 18.07 7.43
CA GLU A 528 -21.01 19.46 7.87
C GLU A 528 -21.00 20.41 6.68
N MET A 529 -20.23 20.11 5.64
CA MET A 529 -20.24 20.88 4.38
C MET A 529 -21.63 20.90 3.72
N LEU A 530 -22.41 19.83 3.85
CA LEU A 530 -23.79 19.81 3.34
C LEU A 530 -24.71 20.68 4.21
N ALA A 531 -24.52 20.68 5.53
CA ALA A 531 -25.26 21.56 6.47
C ALA A 531 -24.93 23.05 6.25
N GLU A 532 -23.71 23.36 5.84
CA GLU A 532 -23.27 24.69 5.40
C GLU A 532 -23.93 25.12 4.09
N GLY A 533 -24.45 24.17 3.31
CA GLY A 533 -25.23 24.40 2.10
C GLY A 533 -24.48 24.19 0.79
N LEU A 534 -23.32 23.55 0.83
CA LEU A 534 -22.49 23.29 -0.35
C LEU A 534 -23.10 22.23 -1.27
N ASP A 535 -22.70 22.27 -2.55
CA ASP A 535 -23.13 21.30 -3.56
C ASP A 535 -22.62 19.89 -3.22
N PRO A 536 -23.49 18.87 -3.04
CA PRO A 536 -23.08 17.51 -2.71
C PRO A 536 -22.15 16.88 -3.78
N VAL A 537 -22.25 17.26 -5.05
CA VAL A 537 -21.29 16.82 -6.07
C VAL A 537 -19.91 17.41 -5.78
N ALA A 538 -19.83 18.69 -5.41
CA ALA A 538 -18.57 19.33 -5.05
C ALA A 538 -17.96 18.70 -3.80
N ILE A 539 -18.76 18.42 -2.76
CA ILE A 539 -18.36 17.73 -1.52
C ILE A 539 -17.69 16.39 -1.84
N GLU A 540 -18.34 15.55 -2.65
CA GLU A 540 -17.84 14.22 -3.01
C GLU A 540 -16.59 14.30 -3.92
N ARG A 541 -16.54 15.29 -4.82
CA ARG A 541 -15.43 15.50 -5.75
C ARG A 541 -14.21 16.12 -5.08
N ALA A 542 -14.37 16.96 -4.07
CA ALA A 542 -13.26 17.48 -3.27
C ALA A 542 -12.48 16.32 -2.64
N ALA A 543 -13.16 15.38 -1.97
CA ALA A 543 -12.49 14.21 -1.39
C ALA A 543 -11.79 13.33 -2.45
N THR A 544 -12.50 12.92 -3.51
CA THR A 544 -11.90 12.01 -4.51
C THR A 544 -10.75 12.64 -5.31
N THR A 545 -10.77 13.95 -5.55
CA THR A 545 -9.65 14.66 -6.20
C THR A 545 -8.53 15.01 -5.24
N LYS A 546 -8.75 14.96 -3.92
CA LYS A 546 -7.68 14.98 -2.92
C LYS A 546 -7.02 13.60 -2.74
N GLY A 547 -7.66 12.54 -3.26
CA GLY A 547 -7.10 11.18 -3.33
C GLY A 547 -7.79 10.15 -2.45
N PHE A 548 -8.90 10.50 -1.80
CA PHE A 548 -9.68 9.53 -1.04
C PHE A 548 -10.27 8.43 -1.95
N PRO A 549 -10.30 7.16 -1.51
CA PRO A 549 -10.74 6.03 -2.33
C PRO A 549 -12.25 6.01 -2.56
N ALA A 550 -13.03 6.60 -1.66
CA ALA A 550 -14.46 6.81 -1.83
C ALA A 550 -14.84 8.20 -1.30
N PRO A 551 -15.93 8.77 -1.80
CA PRO A 551 -16.36 10.08 -1.34
C PRO A 551 -17.17 9.97 -0.02
N PRO A 552 -17.11 10.98 0.86
CA PRO A 552 -17.51 10.90 2.27
C PRO A 552 -19.00 10.64 2.51
N LEU A 553 -19.90 11.23 1.72
CA LEU A 553 -21.34 10.97 1.89
C LEU A 553 -21.68 9.52 1.53
N ALA A 554 -21.07 9.02 0.45
CA ALA A 554 -21.17 7.61 0.09
C ALA A 554 -20.56 6.70 1.16
N MET A 555 -19.50 7.12 1.85
CA MET A 555 -18.90 6.36 2.95
C MET A 555 -19.84 6.26 4.16
N ILE A 556 -20.56 7.34 4.52
CA ILE A 556 -21.58 7.29 5.58
C ILE A 556 -22.68 6.27 5.25
N ASP A 557 -23.16 6.27 4.01
CA ASP A 557 -24.19 5.32 3.57
C ASP A 557 -23.75 3.86 3.72
N GLU A 558 -22.45 3.56 3.52
CA GLU A 558 -21.91 2.20 3.68
C GLU A 558 -21.87 1.78 5.16
N VAL A 559 -21.60 2.70 6.09
CA VAL A 559 -21.57 2.43 7.54
C VAL A 559 -22.90 2.65 8.28
N THR A 560 -23.97 3.04 7.56
CA THR A 560 -25.31 3.43 8.04
C THR A 560 -25.36 4.75 8.84
N LEU A 561 -26.34 5.61 8.49
CA LEU A 561 -26.59 6.90 9.17
C LEU A 561 -27.06 6.72 10.61
N THR A 562 -27.64 5.57 10.94
CA THR A 562 -28.10 5.25 12.29
C THR A 562 -26.94 5.01 13.26
N LEU A 563 -25.74 4.67 12.78
CA LEU A 563 -24.58 4.41 13.63
C LEU A 563 -24.05 5.71 14.26
N PRO A 564 -23.72 6.78 13.50
CA PRO A 564 -23.40 8.09 14.08
C PRO A 564 -24.50 8.60 15.01
N GLN A 565 -25.78 8.40 14.66
CA GLN A 565 -26.91 8.78 15.51
C GLN A 565 -26.89 8.08 16.88
N LYS A 566 -26.64 6.77 16.91
CA LYS A 566 -26.51 5.99 18.15
C LYS A 566 -25.31 6.47 18.98
N ILE A 567 -24.13 6.62 18.35
CA ILE A 567 -22.91 7.08 19.01
C ILE A 567 -23.13 8.47 19.63
N ASN A 568 -23.73 9.40 18.88
CA ASN A 568 -24.03 10.75 19.35
C ASN A 568 -25.04 10.74 20.50
N GLY A 569 -26.07 9.88 20.42
CA GLY A 569 -27.06 9.72 21.50
C GLY A 569 -26.44 9.19 22.80
N GLU A 570 -25.56 8.19 22.72
CA GLU A 570 -24.81 7.67 23.87
C GLU A 570 -23.89 8.72 24.47
N ALA A 571 -23.14 9.45 23.64
CA ALA A 571 -22.24 10.51 24.09
C ALA A 571 -23.01 11.66 24.76
N LYS A 572 -24.16 12.04 24.21
CA LYS A 572 -25.05 13.04 24.79
C LYS A 572 -25.59 12.59 26.15
N ALA A 573 -26.09 11.36 26.25
CA ALA A 573 -26.58 10.82 27.51
C ALA A 573 -25.49 10.75 28.60
N ALA A 574 -24.26 10.39 28.22
CA ALA A 574 -23.11 10.40 29.13
C ALA A 574 -22.77 11.83 29.62
N ALA A 575 -22.70 12.80 28.70
CA ALA A 575 -22.44 14.20 29.05
C ALA A 575 -23.52 14.78 29.97
N GLU A 576 -24.80 14.52 29.67
CA GLU A 576 -25.94 14.93 30.50
C GLU A 576 -25.88 14.27 31.90
N GLY A 577 -25.51 12.99 31.97
CA GLY A 577 -25.30 12.26 33.23
C GLY A 577 -24.17 12.83 34.08
N GLU A 578 -23.16 13.43 33.45
CA GLU A 578 -22.05 14.13 34.12
C GLU A 578 -22.35 15.63 34.37
N GLY A 579 -23.53 16.13 34.00
CA GLY A 579 -23.90 17.53 34.10
C GLY A 579 -23.11 18.46 33.15
N LYS A 580 -22.54 17.90 32.09
CA LYS A 580 -21.79 18.64 31.07
C LYS A 580 -22.69 19.02 29.90
N ALA A 581 -22.45 20.20 29.33
CA ALA A 581 -23.08 20.58 28.07
C ALA A 581 -22.58 19.66 26.94
N PHE A 582 -23.49 19.24 26.07
CA PHE A 582 -23.17 18.51 24.85
C PHE A 582 -23.26 19.47 23.65
N PRO A 583 -22.20 19.60 22.83
CA PRO A 583 -22.18 20.57 21.74
C PRO A 583 -23.19 20.22 20.63
N ASP A 584 -23.78 21.26 20.03
CA ASP A 584 -24.60 21.11 18.82
C ASP A 584 -23.73 20.69 17.63
N SER A 585 -24.29 19.92 16.70
CA SER A 585 -23.58 19.43 15.51
C SER A 585 -24.46 19.58 14.26
N PRO A 586 -24.16 20.55 13.37
CA PRO A 586 -24.88 20.74 12.11
C PRO A 586 -24.87 19.50 11.21
N ALA A 587 -23.75 18.77 11.16
CA ALA A 587 -23.68 17.47 10.50
C ALA A 587 -24.71 16.45 11.05
N MET A 588 -24.93 16.41 12.38
CA MET A 588 -25.93 15.52 12.97
C MET A 588 -27.36 15.94 12.64
N ASP A 589 -27.63 17.24 12.46
CA ASP A 589 -28.96 17.70 12.03
C ASP A 589 -29.31 17.17 10.63
N VAL A 590 -28.34 17.19 9.70
CA VAL A 590 -28.48 16.59 8.37
C VAL A 590 -28.76 15.09 8.47
N ILE A 591 -27.96 14.37 9.27
CA ILE A 591 -28.11 12.91 9.46
C ILE A 591 -29.50 12.59 10.04
N ASN A 592 -29.92 13.31 11.09
CA ASN A 592 -31.22 13.12 11.72
C ASN A 592 -32.37 13.41 10.75
N ALA A 593 -32.26 14.47 9.93
CA ALA A 593 -33.27 14.81 8.92
C ALA A 593 -33.40 13.73 7.83
N LEU A 594 -32.30 13.09 7.41
CA LEU A 594 -32.33 11.99 6.45
C LEU A 594 -32.91 10.72 7.06
N VAL A 595 -32.53 10.37 8.29
CA VAL A 595 -33.09 9.21 9.00
C VAL A 595 -34.59 9.38 9.22
N ALA A 596 -35.07 10.59 9.54
CA ALA A 596 -36.49 10.90 9.66
C ALA A 596 -37.27 10.72 8.34
N GLN A 597 -36.58 10.75 7.20
CA GLN A 597 -37.12 10.49 5.87
C GLN A 597 -36.91 9.02 5.41
N ASP A 598 -36.62 8.13 6.36
CA ASP A 598 -36.31 6.70 6.16
C ASP A 598 -35.09 6.43 5.27
N ARG A 599 -34.18 7.41 5.15
CA ARG A 599 -32.95 7.31 4.37
C ARG A 599 -31.77 6.93 5.26
N LYS A 600 -31.75 5.68 5.72
CA LYS A 600 -30.80 5.18 6.74
C LYS A 600 -29.43 4.77 6.19
N GLY A 601 -29.25 4.71 4.87
CA GLY A 601 -28.00 4.32 4.21
C GLY A 601 -28.20 3.16 3.22
N LYS A 602 -27.09 2.63 2.71
CA LYS A 602 -27.10 1.62 1.64
C LYS A 602 -27.82 0.33 2.01
N ALA A 603 -27.66 -0.13 3.26
CA ALA A 603 -28.32 -1.36 3.73
C ALA A 603 -29.86 -1.24 3.77
N ALA A 604 -30.38 -0.01 3.91
CA ALA A 604 -31.81 0.30 3.82
C ALA A 604 -32.26 0.62 2.39
N GLY A 605 -31.35 0.60 1.40
CA GLY A 605 -31.64 0.93 0.00
C GLY A 605 -31.65 2.42 -0.33
N ALA A 606 -31.53 3.31 0.66
CA ALA A 606 -31.59 4.75 0.49
C ALA A 606 -30.83 5.50 1.60
N GLY A 607 -30.00 6.48 1.24
CA GLY A 607 -29.26 7.35 2.15
C GLY A 607 -29.00 8.71 1.49
N PHE A 608 -27.78 9.24 1.56
CA PHE A 608 -27.36 10.36 0.71
C PHE A 608 -27.48 10.00 -0.79
N TYR A 609 -27.34 8.71 -1.11
CA TYR A 609 -27.52 8.17 -2.44
C TYR A 609 -28.85 7.41 -2.59
N GLU A 610 -29.25 7.23 -3.85
CA GLU A 610 -30.16 6.17 -4.27
C GLU A 610 -29.38 4.94 -4.73
N TYR A 611 -29.91 3.75 -4.40
CA TYR A 611 -29.32 2.45 -4.75
C TYR A 611 -30.28 1.62 -5.61
N PRO A 612 -30.56 2.02 -6.86
CA PRO A 612 -31.43 1.27 -7.76
C PRO A 612 -30.81 -0.09 -8.13
N ALA A 613 -31.63 -1.13 -8.27
CA ALA A 613 -31.17 -2.48 -8.60
C ALA A 613 -30.51 -2.56 -9.99
N ASP A 614 -31.08 -1.84 -10.97
CA ASP A 614 -30.71 -1.93 -12.39
C ASP A 614 -29.92 -0.72 -12.91
N ALA A 615 -29.45 0.16 -12.02
CA ALA A 615 -28.71 1.36 -12.40
C ALA A 615 -27.55 1.65 -11.43
N LYS A 616 -26.67 2.57 -11.83
CA LYS A 616 -25.60 3.04 -10.94
C LYS A 616 -26.20 3.88 -9.82
N LYS A 617 -25.63 3.74 -8.62
CA LYS A 617 -25.92 4.65 -7.51
C LYS A 617 -25.66 6.10 -7.93
N HIS A 618 -26.50 7.01 -7.46
CA HIS A 618 -26.39 8.44 -7.72
C HIS A 618 -26.88 9.23 -6.50
N LEU A 619 -26.45 10.48 -6.36
CA LEU A 619 -26.88 11.35 -5.25
C LEU A 619 -28.39 11.56 -5.32
N TRP A 620 -29.04 11.57 -4.17
CA TRP A 620 -30.48 11.80 -4.07
C TRP A 620 -30.82 13.27 -4.34
N GLU A 621 -31.78 13.51 -5.23
CA GLU A 621 -32.20 14.88 -5.60
C GLU A 621 -32.70 15.70 -4.40
N GLY A 622 -33.30 15.04 -3.40
CA GLY A 622 -33.78 15.68 -2.18
C GLY A 622 -32.67 16.27 -1.30
N LEU A 623 -31.39 16.02 -1.57
CA LEU A 623 -30.29 16.75 -0.91
C LEU A 623 -30.30 18.26 -1.21
N ALA A 624 -31.02 18.69 -2.26
CA ALA A 624 -31.24 20.10 -2.55
C ALA A 624 -31.87 20.87 -1.38
N GLN A 625 -32.57 20.20 -0.46
CA GLN A 625 -33.16 20.82 0.74
C GLN A 625 -32.12 21.43 1.69
N PHE A 626 -30.87 20.96 1.63
CA PHE A 626 -29.78 21.46 2.48
C PHE A 626 -28.98 22.58 1.82
N ARG A 627 -29.12 22.77 0.50
CA ARG A 627 -28.37 23.81 -0.23
C ARG A 627 -28.77 25.20 0.21
N LYS A 628 -27.79 26.11 0.32
CA LYS A 628 -28.00 27.53 0.56
C LYS A 628 -27.52 28.33 -0.64
N GLU A 629 -28.32 29.30 -1.08
CA GLU A 629 -27.95 30.16 -2.20
C GLU A 629 -26.68 30.96 -1.85
N GLY A 630 -25.69 30.97 -2.76
CA GLY A 630 -24.42 31.66 -2.56
C GLY A 630 -23.45 30.98 -1.59
N ALA A 631 -23.75 29.78 -1.07
CA ALA A 631 -22.80 29.01 -0.26
C ALA A 631 -21.66 28.47 -1.15
N GLU A 632 -20.52 29.13 -1.09
CA GLU A 632 -19.29 28.73 -1.77
C GLU A 632 -18.10 28.91 -0.83
N ILE A 633 -17.19 27.93 -0.85
CA ILE A 633 -15.89 28.03 -0.19
C ILE A 633 -14.78 27.66 -1.19
N PRO A 634 -13.52 28.08 -0.96
CA PRO A 634 -12.42 27.72 -1.85
C PRO A 634 -12.32 26.20 -2.04
N TRP A 635 -12.03 25.76 -3.27
CA TRP A 635 -11.92 24.33 -3.59
C TRP A 635 -10.86 23.62 -2.73
N GLU A 636 -9.73 24.31 -2.50
CA GLU A 636 -8.65 23.80 -1.65
C GLU A 636 -9.12 23.62 -0.21
N ASP A 637 -9.89 24.56 0.35
CA ASP A 637 -10.46 24.44 1.69
C ASP A 637 -11.40 23.23 1.80
N MET A 638 -12.26 22.97 0.79
CA MET A 638 -13.08 21.76 0.78
C MET A 638 -12.23 20.48 0.86
N GLN A 639 -11.12 20.45 0.12
CA GLN A 639 -10.23 19.30 0.09
C GLN A 639 -9.45 19.14 1.39
N GLU A 640 -8.96 20.25 1.93
CA GLU A 640 -8.09 20.27 3.11
C GLU A 640 -8.86 20.04 4.39
N ARG A 641 -10.11 20.50 4.50
CA ARG A 641 -10.97 20.16 5.65
C ARG A 641 -11.00 18.66 5.92
N TYR A 642 -11.04 17.81 4.89
CA TYR A 642 -10.96 16.36 5.07
C TYR A 642 -9.60 15.87 5.55
N THR A 643 -8.50 16.29 4.93
CA THR A 643 -7.17 15.79 5.29
C THR A 643 -6.70 16.33 6.64
N PHE A 644 -7.03 17.58 6.96
CA PHE A 644 -6.68 18.24 8.21
C PHE A 644 -7.46 17.68 9.39
N ILE A 645 -8.79 17.49 9.28
CA ILE A 645 -9.57 17.00 10.42
C ILE A 645 -9.15 15.57 10.82
N MET A 646 -8.82 14.72 9.84
CA MET A 646 -8.28 13.39 10.11
C MET A 646 -6.88 13.45 10.74
N ALA A 647 -6.00 14.33 10.24
CA ALA A 647 -4.65 14.47 10.75
C ALA A 647 -4.63 15.03 12.19
N ILE A 648 -5.47 16.03 12.47
CA ILE A 648 -5.64 16.59 13.82
C ILE A 648 -6.15 15.53 14.79
N GLU A 649 -7.17 14.75 14.41
CA GLU A 649 -7.69 13.69 15.26
C GLU A 649 -6.66 12.57 15.48
N THR A 650 -5.81 12.31 14.49
CA THR A 650 -4.68 11.38 14.64
C THR A 650 -3.65 11.90 15.66
N VAL A 651 -3.37 13.21 15.68
CA VAL A 651 -2.52 13.79 16.73
C VAL A 651 -3.15 13.64 18.10
N ARG A 652 -4.47 13.85 18.24
CA ARG A 652 -5.17 13.61 19.51
C ARG A 652 -5.04 12.15 19.97
N CYS A 653 -5.22 11.20 19.05
CA CYS A 653 -5.01 9.78 19.34
C CYS A 653 -3.58 9.48 19.83
N LEU A 654 -2.57 10.19 19.33
CA LEU A 654 -1.19 10.05 19.80
C LEU A 654 -0.97 10.72 21.16
N GLU A 655 -1.50 11.93 21.35
CA GLU A 655 -1.41 12.71 22.60
C GLU A 655 -2.09 11.99 23.77
N GLU A 656 -3.22 11.35 23.52
CA GLU A 656 -3.99 10.57 24.50
C GLU A 656 -3.44 9.15 24.71
N GLY A 657 -2.40 8.76 23.97
CA GLY A 657 -1.79 7.44 24.06
C GLY A 657 -2.63 6.30 23.47
N VAL A 658 -3.63 6.59 22.62
CA VAL A 658 -4.36 5.57 21.83
C VAL A 658 -3.42 4.93 20.81
N LEU A 659 -2.71 5.76 20.05
CA LEU A 659 -1.67 5.31 19.14
C LEU A 659 -0.34 5.13 19.89
N ARG A 660 0.39 4.06 19.58
CA ARG A 660 1.68 3.75 20.21
C ARG A 660 2.88 4.19 19.38
N THR A 661 2.74 4.25 18.05
CA THR A 661 3.82 4.59 17.12
C THR A 661 3.32 5.40 15.92
N VAL A 662 4.20 6.17 15.29
CA VAL A 662 3.90 6.92 14.06
C VAL A 662 3.68 5.99 12.86
N ALA A 663 4.44 4.89 12.79
CA ALA A 663 4.27 3.89 11.72
C ALA A 663 2.86 3.29 11.73
N ASP A 664 2.35 2.91 12.90
CA ASP A 664 0.98 2.39 13.06
C ASP A 664 -0.07 3.44 12.68
N ALA A 665 0.16 4.71 13.03
CA ALA A 665 -0.73 5.81 12.65
C ALA A 665 -0.81 6.00 11.13
N ASN A 666 0.33 6.03 10.44
CA ASN A 666 0.39 6.27 9.01
C ASN A 666 -0.17 5.10 8.21
N ILE A 667 0.29 3.88 8.48
CA ILE A 667 -0.18 2.69 7.77
C ILE A 667 -1.63 2.40 8.13
N GLY A 668 -2.01 2.55 9.39
CA GLY A 668 -3.39 2.41 9.83
C GLY A 668 -4.33 3.39 9.13
N SER A 669 -3.92 4.65 8.97
CA SER A 669 -4.76 5.64 8.29
C SER A 669 -4.96 5.32 6.80
N ILE A 670 -3.90 4.84 6.12
CA ILE A 670 -3.96 4.50 4.69
C ILE A 670 -4.75 3.21 4.47
N PHE A 671 -4.40 2.13 5.17
CA PHE A 671 -4.92 0.79 4.92
C PHE A 671 -6.27 0.51 5.59
N GLY A 672 -6.60 1.19 6.68
CA GLY A 672 -7.86 1.03 7.41
C GLY A 672 -8.94 1.97 6.91
N ILE A 673 -8.64 3.27 6.87
CA ILE A 673 -9.66 4.33 6.72
C ILE A 673 -9.48 5.17 5.46
N GLY A 674 -8.59 4.77 4.57
CA GLY A 674 -8.49 5.32 3.22
C GLY A 674 -7.87 6.72 3.15
N PHE A 675 -7.03 7.10 4.11
CA PHE A 675 -6.25 8.34 4.01
C PHE A 675 -5.40 8.32 2.72
N PRO A 676 -5.33 9.42 1.94
CA PRO A 676 -4.77 9.36 0.60
C PRO A 676 -3.29 8.92 0.57
N PRO A 677 -2.94 7.85 -0.17
CA PRO A 677 -1.57 7.31 -0.21
C PRO A 677 -0.47 8.30 -0.58
N LEU A 678 -0.75 9.28 -1.46
CA LEU A 678 0.22 10.28 -1.91
C LEU A 678 0.76 11.19 -0.78
N TYR A 679 0.09 11.20 0.37
CA TYR A 679 0.47 11.99 1.54
C TYR A 679 1.17 11.16 2.63
N GLY A 680 1.32 9.84 2.43
CA GLY A 680 2.12 8.98 3.32
C GLY A 680 1.46 8.67 4.67
N GLY A 681 0.17 8.94 4.84
CA GLY A 681 -0.54 8.74 6.09
C GLY A 681 -0.73 10.03 6.88
N ALA A 682 -1.48 9.96 7.97
CA ALA A 682 -2.03 11.14 8.61
C ALA A 682 -0.97 11.99 9.33
N LEU A 683 0.02 11.37 9.99
CA LEU A 683 1.12 12.10 10.63
C LEU A 683 2.22 12.49 9.64
N GLN A 684 2.47 11.66 8.63
CA GLN A 684 3.38 12.02 7.54
C GLN A 684 2.86 13.20 6.72
N TYR A 685 1.53 13.33 6.55
CA TYR A 685 0.93 14.51 5.93
C TYR A 685 1.30 15.79 6.67
N ILE A 686 1.36 15.76 8.00
CA ILE A 686 1.80 16.92 8.81
C ILE A 686 3.29 17.20 8.58
N ASN A 687 4.13 16.16 8.63
CA ASN A 687 5.57 16.28 8.40
C ASN A 687 5.94 16.79 7.00
N GLY A 688 5.10 16.48 6.02
CA GLY A 688 5.31 16.77 4.60
C GLY A 688 4.26 17.71 4.02
N TYR A 689 3.56 18.49 4.84
CA TYR A 689 2.57 19.45 4.37
C TYR A 689 3.30 20.58 3.64
N GLU A 690 2.91 20.83 2.39
CA GLU A 690 3.46 21.89 1.55
C GLU A 690 2.43 23.03 1.48
N ALA A 691 2.73 24.16 2.13
CA ALA A 691 1.89 25.34 2.10
C ALA A 691 1.97 26.06 0.74
N ALA A 692 0.98 26.91 0.45
CA ALA A 692 0.92 27.67 -0.80
C ALA A 692 2.14 28.59 -1.03
N ASP A 693 2.84 29.00 0.02
CA ASP A 693 4.06 29.80 -0.03
C ASP A 693 5.35 28.97 -0.21
N GLY A 694 5.22 27.65 -0.34
CA GLY A 694 6.32 26.70 -0.55
C GLY A 694 7.01 26.22 0.73
N ARG A 695 6.60 26.68 1.91
CA ARG A 695 7.12 26.11 3.18
C ARG A 695 6.60 24.69 3.37
N ILE A 696 7.45 23.83 3.92
CA ILE A 696 7.13 22.43 4.16
C ILE A 696 7.28 22.09 5.63
N GLY A 697 6.31 21.38 6.20
CA GLY A 697 6.45 20.69 7.47
C GLY A 697 5.45 21.09 8.54
N VAL A 698 5.74 20.66 9.77
CA VAL A 698 4.81 20.70 10.91
C VAL A 698 4.34 22.12 11.22
N LYS A 699 5.25 23.10 11.18
CA LYS A 699 4.89 24.50 11.41
C LYS A 699 3.90 25.03 10.37
N ALA A 700 4.14 24.74 9.08
CA ALA A 700 3.27 25.16 7.99
C ALA A 700 1.89 24.50 8.10
N PHE A 701 1.83 23.23 8.50
CA PHE A 701 0.56 22.54 8.77
C PHE A 701 -0.19 23.20 9.93
N THR A 702 0.49 23.50 11.04
CA THR A 702 -0.15 24.07 12.23
C THR A 702 -0.74 25.45 11.96
N GLU A 703 -0.03 26.30 11.23
CA GLU A 703 -0.55 27.62 10.81
C GLU A 703 -1.80 27.46 9.93
N ARG A 704 -1.76 26.53 8.95
CA ARG A 704 -2.94 26.25 8.12
C ARG A 704 -4.12 25.70 8.93
N ALA A 705 -3.86 24.84 9.91
CA ALA A 705 -4.91 24.32 10.79
C ALA A 705 -5.57 25.45 11.61
N GLN A 706 -4.80 26.45 12.05
CA GLN A 706 -5.34 27.64 12.72
C GLN A 706 -6.23 28.46 11.78
N GLU A 707 -5.81 28.68 10.52
CA GLU A 707 -6.65 29.36 9.52
C GLU A 707 -7.98 28.62 9.29
N LEU A 708 -7.94 27.29 9.16
CA LEU A 708 -9.15 26.47 9.02
C LEU A 708 -10.02 26.53 10.28
N ALA A 709 -9.42 26.63 11.47
CA ALA A 709 -10.17 26.78 12.72
C ALA A 709 -10.90 28.11 12.81
N GLU A 710 -10.23 29.20 12.40
CA GLU A 710 -10.85 30.53 12.34
C GLU A 710 -11.98 30.60 11.31
N ALA A 711 -11.83 29.93 10.16
CA ALA A 711 -12.81 29.97 9.08
C ALA A 711 -13.98 28.99 9.27
N TYR A 712 -13.73 27.79 9.80
CA TYR A 712 -14.69 26.68 9.77
C TYR A 712 -15.03 26.11 11.15
N GLY A 713 -14.34 26.55 12.21
CA GLY A 713 -14.68 26.24 13.60
C GLY A 713 -13.64 25.42 14.36
N GLU A 714 -13.83 25.35 15.68
CA GLU A 714 -12.83 24.87 16.65
C GLU A 714 -12.38 23.41 16.49
N ARG A 715 -13.09 22.60 15.70
CA ARG A 715 -12.68 21.21 15.40
C ARG A 715 -11.34 21.14 14.65
N PHE A 716 -10.93 22.21 13.97
CA PHE A 716 -9.62 22.33 13.33
C PHE A 716 -8.54 22.90 14.26
N THR A 717 -8.86 23.25 15.50
CA THR A 717 -7.88 23.80 16.44
C THR A 717 -6.76 22.77 16.70
N PRO A 718 -5.48 23.14 16.46
CA PRO A 718 -4.35 22.26 16.74
C PRO A 718 -4.32 21.75 18.18
N PRO A 719 -4.13 20.43 18.41
CA PRO A 719 -3.91 19.88 19.75
C PRO A 719 -2.60 20.39 20.37
N ALA A 720 -2.44 20.24 21.69
CA ALA A 720 -1.28 20.76 22.40
C ALA A 720 0.02 20.14 21.89
N LEU A 721 0.03 18.84 21.58
CA LEU A 721 1.19 18.15 21.02
C LEU A 721 1.61 18.73 19.66
N LEU A 722 0.64 19.12 18.81
CA LEU A 722 0.93 19.72 17.51
C LEU A 722 1.53 21.12 17.66
N LEU A 723 0.98 21.94 18.57
CA LEU A 723 1.51 23.26 18.87
C LEU A 723 2.93 23.19 19.43
N GLU A 724 3.18 22.26 20.35
CA GLU A 724 4.51 22.04 20.93
C GLU A 724 5.53 21.69 19.83
N LYS A 725 5.23 20.69 18.99
CA LYS A 725 6.11 20.29 17.90
C LYS A 725 6.35 21.40 16.89
N ALA A 726 5.31 22.15 16.52
CA ALA A 726 5.43 23.29 15.62
C ALA A 726 6.32 24.41 16.20
N SER A 727 6.27 24.66 17.51
CA SER A 727 7.12 25.66 18.16
C SER A 727 8.61 25.32 18.13
N LYS A 728 8.93 24.02 18.03
CA LYS A 728 10.29 23.48 17.97
C LYS A 728 10.74 23.07 16.56
N ASP A 729 9.84 23.19 15.57
CA ASP A 729 10.00 22.67 14.21
C ASP A 729 10.35 21.16 14.17
N GLU A 730 9.72 20.39 15.07
CA GLU A 730 9.98 18.96 15.24
C GLU A 730 8.96 18.10 14.48
N LYS A 731 9.47 17.09 13.76
CA LYS A 731 8.64 16.09 13.07
C LYS A 731 8.01 15.09 14.06
N PHE A 732 6.95 14.44 13.61
CA PHE A 732 6.49 13.17 14.19
C PHE A 732 7.41 12.05 13.68
N VAL A 733 7.96 11.26 14.59
CA VAL A 733 8.93 10.18 14.30
C VAL A 733 8.50 8.84 14.91
#